data_AF-A0A8H3AIR2-F1
#
_entry.id   AF-A0A8H3AIR2-F1
#
_cell.length_a   1.000
_cell.length_b   1.000
_cell.length_c   1.000
_cell.angle_alpha   90.00
_cell.angle_beta   90.00
_cell.angle_gamma   90.00
#
_symmetry.space_group_name_H-M   'P 1'
#
loop_
_entity.id
_entity.type
_entity.pdbx_description
1 polymer ?
#
loop_
_entity_poly.entity_id
_entity_poly.type
_entity_poly.pdbx_seq_one_letter_code
_entity_poly.pdbx_strand_id
1 'polypeptide(L)'
;MLSEILSLSSYPVLESQMARLATTLLLAAELAFGLPTAWPVFSRAPKAYDIQGHRGSRGATVESTLPAFAWGLIYGVKTLEFDNGITKDGHVLVWHDESIDGTKCKDTKPVAKDDPLFPYVGKYIANLTLAQIKTLDCGSERLDGFPLQALYPGTKLSTLPELFDFLDCADPGHEVELNIESKVDAQFPNLTRSPEDFANAQYKLFKSSKYYGKITYQSFDWRTLVLMKKLDPKITRAALIDSTTVYGVNNSTSTWLAGLRPDSFSGATLGVQIAQAAKSIDSNILSPAATDGSSGSLDPNTPGYKSFTTEDMVKEAHKSGMLVKPWTVNRLNIAEQIYGWGVDGIITDYPEVVEPLAPTSNINRKLAENLEITLSDPSFEAVAAEYLGGAVRIPTESYDVMDPVGIDPRWEVFYKFSEHLLKTYPKVHATMTQTRINTHGLLYHWPGSDSSLKPILLTAHQDVVPVDPSTVDSWIHPPYSGHYDGTWVWGRGSVDDKSGLVGIMITLEKLIESGFKPKRGILVGFGIDEESTDSIEEIEGISVALPAIGEKGYLDVSIEVATPGGHSSVPPAHTTIGILASLITKIESTPYVPSLARSSPVYGLLQCFAAHVPSIPSSVRSSIFRSICPPKASPDQLRKCDEALQELEHILFEANSDLNQGSEEKARANALPELASAIVNHRIRTDSSVLALQDDITTKLIPLVKEYNLTLTAFSHVNVTIGGGGNVKLSDAFNTALEPAPVSPIEGPGAAAYRLLSGVIRKTQGHKTIVSPALMGGNTDTQFYWNLTSNIFRYSHLSEGDIYAGIHTINEGEFNRCSKEYV
;
A
#
# COMPACT_ATOMS: atom_id res chain seq x y z
N MET A 1 -30.10 -7.20 9.45
CA MET A 1 -29.91 -7.30 7.98
C MET A 1 -28.46 -7.50 7.56
N LEU A 2 -27.46 -7.05 8.34
CA LEU A 2 -26.08 -7.59 8.26
C LEU A 2 -25.88 -8.83 9.17
N SER A 3 -26.70 -8.96 10.20
CA SER A 3 -26.79 -10.13 11.10
C SER A 3 -27.19 -11.46 10.43
N GLU A 4 -27.71 -11.46 9.20
CA GLU A 4 -28.09 -12.69 8.47
C GLU A 4 -26.95 -13.24 7.60
N ILE A 5 -25.81 -12.54 7.52
CA ILE A 5 -24.61 -13.00 6.78
C ILE A 5 -23.62 -13.74 7.71
N LEU A 6 -23.71 -13.55 9.03
CA LEU A 6 -22.73 -14.04 10.02
C LEU A 6 -23.26 -15.16 10.97
N SER A 7 -24.39 -15.82 10.66
CA SER A 7 -24.88 -16.93 11.50
C SER A 7 -25.47 -18.11 10.72
N LEU A 8 -24.61 -18.93 10.11
CA LEU A 8 -24.98 -20.25 9.57
C LEU A 8 -23.95 -21.33 9.91
N SER A 9 -23.82 -21.65 11.19
CA SER A 9 -23.12 -22.84 11.67
C SER A 9 -23.99 -23.65 12.63
N SER A 10 -24.74 -24.65 12.14
CA SER A 10 -24.94 -25.94 12.84
C SER A 10 -25.86 -26.94 12.12
N TYR A 11 -25.47 -28.22 12.25
CA TYR A 11 -26.19 -29.49 12.00
C TYR A 11 -26.14 -30.14 10.59
N PRO A 12 -26.09 -31.49 10.53
CA PRO A 12 -25.26 -32.22 9.55
C PRO A 12 -26.04 -33.37 8.84
N VAL A 13 -25.33 -34.44 8.42
CA VAL A 13 -25.85 -35.75 7.91
C VAL A 13 -26.23 -35.72 6.41
N LEU A 14 -25.83 -36.63 5.50
CA LEU A 14 -25.31 -38.02 5.60
C LEU A 14 -24.27 -38.32 4.48
N GLU A 15 -23.47 -39.37 4.67
CA GLU A 15 -22.41 -39.87 3.76
C GLU A 15 -22.88 -40.59 2.47
N SER A 16 -21.88 -40.90 1.63
CA SER A 16 -21.86 -41.88 0.51
C SER A 16 -22.42 -41.37 -0.84
N GLN A 17 -21.80 -41.69 -1.99
CA GLN A 17 -21.09 -42.94 -2.32
C GLN A 17 -19.73 -42.76 -3.03
N MET A 18 -18.83 -43.70 -2.75
CA MET A 18 -17.57 -43.91 -3.45
C MET A 18 -17.73 -44.63 -4.82
N ALA A 19 -16.76 -44.34 -5.69
CA ALA A 19 -16.15 -45.23 -6.69
C ALA A 19 -16.94 -45.69 -7.95
N ARG A 20 -16.34 -45.37 -9.11
CA ARG A 20 -16.08 -46.25 -10.28
C ARG A 20 -15.01 -45.58 -11.17
N LEU A 21 -13.76 -46.08 -11.16
CA LEU A 21 -13.22 -47.02 -12.17
C LEU A 21 -13.22 -46.42 -13.59
N ALA A 22 -12.14 -45.89 -14.18
CA ALA A 22 -10.77 -46.40 -14.40
C ALA A 22 -10.65 -47.50 -15.47
N THR A 23 -10.07 -47.16 -16.63
CA THR A 23 -9.44 -48.03 -17.67
C THR A 23 -8.73 -47.11 -18.71
N THR A 24 -7.39 -46.99 -18.81
CA THR A 24 -6.37 -47.87 -19.48
C THR A 24 -6.43 -47.87 -21.02
N LEU A 25 -5.36 -48.01 -21.84
CA LEU A 25 -3.93 -48.37 -21.64
C LEU A 25 -3.06 -47.90 -22.85
N LEU A 26 -1.72 -47.78 -22.68
CA LEU A 26 -0.55 -47.82 -23.63
C LEU A 26 -0.74 -47.77 -25.18
N LEU A 27 0.19 -47.21 -26.00
CA LEU A 27 1.55 -47.77 -26.25
C LEU A 27 2.47 -46.89 -27.15
N ALA A 28 3.78 -47.21 -27.10
CA ALA A 28 4.88 -46.91 -28.04
C ALA A 28 5.50 -45.50 -28.07
N ALA A 29 6.83 -45.32 -28.19
CA ALA A 29 7.97 -46.22 -27.95
C ALA A 29 9.27 -45.39 -27.86
N GLU A 30 10.22 -45.77 -26.98
CA GLU A 30 11.60 -45.29 -27.05
C GLU A 30 12.42 -46.17 -27.99
N LEU A 31 13.30 -45.56 -28.83
CA LEU A 31 14.74 -45.88 -28.96
C LEU A 31 15.40 -45.18 -30.17
N ALA A 32 16.69 -44.86 -29.98
CA ALA A 32 17.74 -44.58 -30.98
C ALA A 32 18.21 -43.12 -31.22
N PHE A 33 19.22 -42.73 -30.44
CA PHE A 33 20.46 -42.00 -30.81
C PHE A 33 20.50 -41.11 -32.09
N GLY A 34 20.94 -39.86 -31.92
CA GLY A 34 21.78 -39.21 -32.96
C GLY A 34 21.85 -37.67 -32.98
N LEU A 35 22.92 -37.11 -32.39
CA LEU A 35 23.49 -35.77 -32.64
C LEU A 35 22.65 -34.50 -32.28
N PRO A 36 23.13 -33.65 -31.36
CA PRO A 36 22.62 -32.29 -31.22
C PRO A 36 23.22 -31.40 -32.32
N THR A 37 22.40 -30.96 -33.28
CA THR A 37 22.77 -29.83 -34.14
C THR A 37 22.63 -28.55 -33.33
N ALA A 38 23.77 -27.92 -33.01
CA ALA A 38 23.79 -26.65 -32.30
C ALA A 38 23.21 -25.54 -33.19
N TRP A 39 21.92 -25.26 -33.04
CA TRP A 39 21.36 -23.98 -33.46
C TRP A 39 21.83 -22.90 -32.48
N PRO A 40 22.37 -21.76 -32.96
CA PRO A 40 22.68 -20.65 -32.09
C PRO A 40 21.37 -20.04 -31.61
N VAL A 41 20.96 -20.42 -30.39
CA VAL A 41 19.96 -19.66 -29.64
C VAL A 41 20.60 -18.32 -29.32
N PHE A 42 20.39 -17.35 -30.21
CA PHE A 42 20.63 -15.94 -29.91
C PHE A 42 19.63 -15.54 -28.82
N SER A 43 20.02 -15.74 -27.56
CA SER A 43 19.35 -15.15 -26.40
C SER A 43 19.58 -13.64 -26.45
N ARG A 44 18.78 -12.97 -27.27
CA ARG A 44 18.65 -11.51 -27.24
C ARG A 44 18.13 -11.17 -25.85
N ALA A 45 18.98 -10.56 -25.04
CA ALA A 45 18.60 -10.15 -23.68
C ALA A 45 17.27 -9.39 -23.73
N PRO A 46 16.30 -9.67 -22.84
CA PRO A 46 15.05 -8.91 -22.77
C PRO A 46 15.37 -7.41 -22.67
N LYS A 47 14.75 -6.61 -23.54
CA LYS A 47 14.90 -5.14 -23.47
C LYS A 47 14.37 -4.67 -22.12
N ALA A 48 15.04 -3.69 -21.51
CA ALA A 48 14.49 -3.02 -20.34
C ALA A 48 13.19 -2.28 -20.70
N TYR A 49 12.12 -2.58 -19.97
CA TYR A 49 10.84 -1.89 -20.09
C TYR A 49 10.95 -0.47 -19.52
N ASP A 50 10.45 0.51 -20.26
CA ASP A 50 10.63 1.93 -19.93
C ASP A 50 9.35 2.58 -19.42
N ILE A 51 9.29 2.86 -18.11
CA ILE A 51 8.20 3.62 -17.50
C ILE A 51 8.59 5.08 -17.43
N GLN A 52 7.72 5.92 -17.96
CA GLN A 52 7.94 7.37 -18.05
C GLN A 52 6.93 8.13 -17.19
N GLY A 53 7.44 9.03 -16.34
CA GLY A 53 6.59 9.93 -15.55
C GLY A 53 6.02 11.04 -16.41
N HIS A 54 4.74 10.92 -16.82
CA HIS A 54 4.03 11.87 -17.68
C HIS A 54 4.02 13.26 -17.05
N ARG A 55 4.64 14.23 -17.74
CA ARG A 55 4.81 15.63 -17.32
C ARG A 55 5.44 15.78 -15.93
N GLY A 56 6.37 14.88 -15.62
CA GLY A 56 6.96 14.75 -14.29
C GLY A 56 6.06 14.01 -13.30
N SER A 57 5.32 12.98 -13.71
CA SER A 57 4.43 12.20 -12.83
C SER A 57 3.34 13.06 -12.19
N ARG A 58 2.50 13.64 -13.05
CA ARG A 58 1.41 14.56 -12.65
C ARG A 58 0.38 14.00 -11.66
N GLY A 59 0.38 12.69 -11.37
CA GLY A 59 -0.37 12.10 -10.26
C GLY A 59 0.11 12.62 -8.89
N ALA A 60 1.42 12.82 -8.72
CA ALA A 60 2.03 13.19 -7.45
C ALA A 60 1.98 14.69 -7.14
N THR A 61 2.14 15.56 -8.14
CA THR A 61 2.13 17.03 -7.99
C THR A 61 1.62 17.73 -9.25
N VAL A 62 1.46 19.06 -9.20
CA VAL A 62 1.05 19.87 -10.35
C VAL A 62 2.02 19.70 -11.53
N GLU A 63 1.46 19.33 -12.70
CA GLU A 63 2.20 18.94 -13.91
C GLU A 63 3.20 20.00 -14.41
N SER A 64 4.24 19.57 -15.12
CA SER A 64 5.23 20.46 -15.78
C SER A 64 6.03 21.36 -14.82
N THR A 65 6.08 21.04 -13.53
CA THR A 65 6.82 21.81 -12.51
C THR A 65 8.07 21.06 -12.02
N LEU A 66 9.08 21.77 -11.48
CA LEU A 66 10.26 21.11 -10.90
C LEU A 66 9.92 20.12 -9.75
N PRO A 67 8.96 20.40 -8.85
CA PRO A 67 8.44 19.40 -7.93
C PRO A 67 7.94 18.12 -8.62
N ALA A 68 7.24 18.22 -9.76
CA ALA A 68 6.80 17.06 -10.52
C ALA A 68 8.01 16.22 -10.96
N PHE A 69 8.97 16.83 -11.66
CA PHE A 69 10.18 16.13 -12.09
C PHE A 69 10.96 15.51 -10.92
N ALA A 70 11.02 16.19 -9.76
CA ALA A 70 11.58 15.62 -8.55
C ALA A 70 10.83 14.36 -8.07
N TRP A 71 9.50 14.37 -8.07
CA TRP A 71 8.69 13.20 -7.71
C TRP A 71 8.82 12.04 -8.70
N GLY A 72 8.92 12.32 -10.01
CA GLY A 72 9.25 11.29 -10.99
C GLY A 72 10.58 10.59 -10.68
N LEU A 73 11.63 11.36 -10.39
CA LEU A 73 12.93 10.80 -9.98
C LEU A 73 12.86 10.03 -8.64
N ILE A 74 12.07 10.51 -7.68
CA ILE A 74 11.83 9.82 -6.39
C ILE A 74 11.12 8.47 -6.61
N TYR A 75 10.19 8.39 -7.56
CA TYR A 75 9.53 7.16 -8.00
C TYR A 75 10.39 6.31 -8.95
N GLY A 76 11.68 6.64 -9.14
CA GLY A 76 12.62 5.81 -9.87
C GLY A 76 12.33 5.65 -11.37
N VAL A 77 11.51 6.52 -11.97
CA VAL A 77 11.24 6.45 -13.42
C VAL A 77 12.54 6.61 -14.20
N LYS A 78 12.72 5.77 -15.22
CA LYS A 78 13.92 5.83 -16.06
C LYS A 78 13.90 7.05 -16.98
N THR A 79 12.70 7.45 -17.40
CA THR A 79 12.47 8.54 -18.34
C THR A 79 11.53 9.58 -17.73
N LEU A 80 11.94 10.86 -17.76
CA LEU A 80 11.02 11.97 -17.51
C LEU A 80 10.39 12.39 -18.83
N GLU A 81 9.06 12.37 -18.89
CA GLU A 81 8.30 12.82 -20.03
C GLU A 81 7.76 14.24 -19.74
N PHE A 82 7.76 15.12 -20.74
CA PHE A 82 7.13 16.45 -20.67
C PHE A 82 7.05 17.17 -22.01
N ASP A 83 6.08 18.07 -22.12
CA ASP A 83 5.92 18.99 -23.24
C ASP A 83 6.78 20.25 -23.14
N ASN A 84 7.01 20.90 -24.29
CA ASN A 84 7.44 22.28 -24.35
C ASN A 84 6.50 23.17 -25.17
N GLY A 85 6.35 24.42 -24.74
CA GLY A 85 5.84 25.55 -25.51
C GLY A 85 6.96 26.57 -25.83
N ILE A 86 6.70 27.55 -26.72
CA ILE A 86 7.65 28.63 -27.03
C ILE A 86 7.00 30.00 -26.84
N THR A 87 7.66 30.84 -26.04
CA THR A 87 7.22 32.20 -25.71
C THR A 87 7.37 33.16 -26.89
N LYS A 88 6.71 34.32 -26.81
CA LYS A 88 6.80 35.42 -27.78
C LYS A 88 8.23 35.88 -28.06
N ASP A 89 9.07 35.88 -27.03
CA ASP A 89 10.49 36.23 -27.04
C ASP A 89 11.43 35.04 -27.31
N GLY A 90 10.90 33.86 -27.65
CA GLY A 90 11.65 32.72 -28.17
C GLY A 90 12.28 31.80 -27.14
N HIS A 91 11.83 31.84 -25.88
CA HIS A 91 12.25 30.90 -24.85
C HIS A 91 11.42 29.60 -24.92
N VAL A 92 12.11 28.46 -24.79
CA VAL A 92 11.47 27.15 -24.68
C VAL A 92 11.05 26.94 -23.22
N LEU A 93 9.75 26.82 -22.98
CA LEU A 93 9.12 26.65 -21.68
C LEU A 93 8.70 25.18 -21.50
N VAL A 94 8.90 24.61 -20.32
CA VAL A 94 8.38 23.28 -19.94
C VAL A 94 6.92 23.44 -19.54
N TRP A 95 6.00 23.06 -20.42
CA TRP A 95 4.55 23.25 -20.27
C TRP A 95 3.76 22.55 -21.38
N HIS A 96 2.59 21.99 -21.04
CA HIS A 96 1.73 21.24 -21.95
C HIS A 96 0.76 22.06 -22.80
N ASP A 97 -0.01 22.99 -22.23
CA ASP A 97 -1.15 23.57 -22.96
C ASP A 97 -0.71 24.74 -23.85
N GLU A 98 -1.42 25.03 -24.94
CA GLU A 98 -1.09 26.15 -25.83
C GLU A 98 -1.24 27.51 -25.11
N SER A 99 -1.96 27.54 -23.99
CA SER A 99 -2.24 28.69 -23.15
C SER A 99 -1.92 28.45 -21.67
N ILE A 100 -1.88 29.52 -20.89
CA ILE A 100 -1.76 29.42 -19.42
C ILE A 100 -3.13 29.03 -18.85
N ASP A 101 -3.31 27.76 -18.50
CA ASP A 101 -4.55 27.24 -17.91
C ASP A 101 -4.78 27.75 -16.47
N GLY A 102 -5.96 28.32 -16.23
CA GLY A 102 -6.38 28.86 -14.94
C GLY A 102 -6.73 27.79 -13.88
N THR A 103 -6.86 26.52 -14.26
CA THR A 103 -6.99 25.39 -13.32
C THR A 103 -5.64 24.99 -12.71
N LYS A 104 -4.52 25.40 -13.33
CA LYS A 104 -3.14 25.05 -12.97
C LYS A 104 -2.37 26.23 -12.40
N CYS A 105 -2.58 27.40 -13.00
CA CYS A 105 -1.81 28.62 -12.74
C CYS A 105 -2.71 29.79 -12.34
N LYS A 106 -2.21 30.63 -11.43
CA LYS A 106 -2.80 31.94 -11.11
C LYS A 106 -1.86 33.10 -11.34
N ASP A 107 -2.44 34.24 -11.71
CA ASP A 107 -1.76 35.53 -11.70
C ASP A 107 -1.41 35.96 -10.27
N THR A 108 -0.21 36.50 -10.08
CA THR A 108 0.23 37.07 -8.78
C THR A 108 0.41 38.58 -8.84
N LYS A 109 1.02 39.08 -9.92
CA LYS A 109 1.24 40.50 -10.22
C LYS A 109 1.59 40.67 -11.71
N PRO A 110 1.33 41.85 -12.31
CA PRO A 110 1.86 42.15 -13.63
C PRO A 110 3.38 42.40 -13.56
N VAL A 111 4.07 42.24 -14.69
CA VAL A 111 5.50 42.56 -14.83
C VAL A 111 5.77 44.07 -14.83
N ALA A 112 4.80 44.87 -15.30
CA ALA A 112 4.80 46.32 -15.28
C ALA A 112 3.40 46.83 -14.88
N LYS A 113 3.32 47.98 -14.19
CA LYS A 113 2.09 48.49 -13.56
C LYS A 113 0.86 48.50 -14.49
N ASP A 114 1.06 48.86 -15.76
CA ASP A 114 0.01 49.05 -16.75
C ASP A 114 0.20 48.11 -17.96
N ASP A 115 0.66 46.87 -17.73
CA ASP A 115 0.82 45.85 -18.78
C ASP A 115 -0.55 45.45 -19.39
N PRO A 116 -0.79 45.72 -20.69
CA PRO A 116 -2.08 45.45 -21.33
C PRO A 116 -2.41 43.96 -21.49
N LEU A 117 -1.46 43.06 -21.22
CA LEU A 117 -1.67 41.61 -21.25
C LEU A 117 -1.95 41.00 -19.86
N PHE A 118 -1.92 41.75 -18.77
CA PHE A 118 -2.34 41.25 -17.45
C PHE A 118 -3.88 41.29 -17.30
N PRO A 119 -4.55 40.29 -16.69
CA PRO A 119 -4.04 39.02 -16.17
C PRO A 119 -3.53 38.08 -17.27
N TYR A 120 -2.43 37.36 -17.04
CA TYR A 120 -1.80 36.51 -18.06
C TYR A 120 -2.47 35.13 -18.21
N VAL A 121 -3.17 34.64 -17.19
CA VAL A 121 -3.96 33.40 -17.26
C VAL A 121 -5.00 33.50 -18.39
N GLY A 122 -5.19 32.39 -19.11
CA GLY A 122 -6.05 32.28 -20.29
C GLY A 122 -5.43 32.80 -21.60
N LYS A 123 -4.16 33.27 -21.60
CA LYS A 123 -3.47 33.71 -22.83
C LYS A 123 -2.53 32.64 -23.39
N TYR A 124 -2.43 32.59 -24.72
CA TYR A 124 -1.51 31.71 -25.44
C TYR A 124 -0.05 32.05 -25.17
N ILE A 125 0.79 31.02 -24.99
CA ILE A 125 2.21 31.17 -24.65
C ILE A 125 2.98 31.89 -25.74
N ALA A 126 2.64 31.65 -27.01
CA ALA A 126 3.21 32.34 -28.16
C ALA A 126 3.02 33.87 -28.15
N ASN A 127 2.09 34.39 -27.33
CA ASN A 127 1.80 35.81 -27.16
C ASN A 127 2.40 36.44 -25.89
N LEU A 128 2.87 35.63 -24.93
CA LEU A 128 3.47 36.08 -23.68
C LEU A 128 5.00 36.05 -23.73
N THR A 129 5.64 36.99 -23.06
CA THR A 129 7.09 36.99 -22.82
C THR A 129 7.45 36.13 -21.61
N LEU A 130 8.70 35.64 -21.54
CA LEU A 130 9.16 34.87 -20.37
C LEU A 130 9.01 35.67 -19.07
N ALA A 131 9.27 36.99 -19.10
CA ALA A 131 9.16 37.86 -17.94
C ALA A 131 7.72 37.97 -17.38
N GLN A 132 6.70 37.87 -18.25
CA GLN A 132 5.29 37.81 -17.86
C GLN A 132 4.96 36.43 -17.27
N ILE A 133 5.37 35.34 -17.93
CA ILE A 133 5.13 33.97 -17.45
C ILE A 133 5.77 33.72 -16.08
N LYS A 134 6.94 34.30 -15.81
CA LYS A 134 7.63 34.17 -14.50
C LYS A 134 6.92 34.85 -13.33
N THR A 135 5.86 35.63 -13.53
CA THR A 135 5.05 36.13 -12.41
C THR A 135 4.04 35.09 -11.90
N LEU A 136 3.56 34.19 -12.75
CA LEU A 136 2.53 33.19 -12.45
C LEU A 136 2.90 32.27 -11.29
N ASP A 137 1.93 31.81 -10.51
CA ASP A 137 2.09 30.71 -9.54
C ASP A 137 1.33 29.49 -10.07
N CYS A 138 2.08 28.44 -10.37
CA CYS A 138 1.59 27.19 -10.97
C CYS A 138 1.88 25.97 -10.08
N GLY A 139 1.99 26.17 -8.76
CA GLY A 139 2.08 25.07 -7.78
C GLY A 139 1.09 25.18 -6.62
N SER A 140 0.27 26.23 -6.59
CA SER A 140 -0.77 26.43 -5.58
C SER A 140 -2.09 25.71 -5.86
N GLU A 141 -2.44 25.47 -7.12
CA GLU A 141 -3.76 24.96 -7.52
C GLU A 141 -3.69 23.45 -7.74
N ARG A 142 -4.64 22.70 -7.17
CA ARG A 142 -4.76 21.25 -7.35
C ARG A 142 -5.62 20.98 -8.57
N LEU A 143 -5.18 20.07 -9.44
CA LEU A 143 -5.93 19.72 -10.64
C LEU A 143 -7.17 18.88 -10.34
N ASP A 144 -8.26 19.19 -11.04
CA ASP A 144 -9.46 18.37 -11.08
C ASP A 144 -9.12 16.96 -11.60
N GLY A 145 -9.65 15.94 -10.91
CA GLY A 145 -9.31 14.53 -11.19
C GLY A 145 -8.01 14.03 -10.54
N PHE A 146 -7.21 14.90 -9.90
CA PHE A 146 -5.95 14.53 -9.24
C PHE A 146 -5.99 14.86 -7.72
N PRO A 147 -6.87 14.22 -6.94
CA PRO A 147 -7.11 14.61 -5.54
C PRO A 147 -5.91 14.43 -4.61
N LEU A 148 -4.94 13.57 -4.97
CA LEU A 148 -3.76 13.25 -4.16
C LEU A 148 -2.55 14.16 -4.42
N GLN A 149 -2.61 15.08 -5.39
CA GLN A 149 -1.48 15.96 -5.72
C GLN A 149 -0.99 16.77 -4.51
N ALA A 150 0.28 16.63 -4.17
CA ALA A 150 0.97 17.55 -3.27
C ALA A 150 1.19 18.91 -3.96
N LEU A 151 0.97 19.98 -3.20
CA LEU A 151 1.03 21.36 -3.67
C LEU A 151 2.33 22.02 -3.21
N TYR A 152 2.89 22.87 -4.08
CA TYR A 152 4.10 23.63 -3.84
C TYR A 152 3.83 25.11 -4.16
N PRO A 153 3.10 25.84 -3.27
CA PRO A 153 2.67 27.21 -3.53
C PRO A 153 3.82 28.16 -3.90
N GLY A 154 3.59 28.99 -4.92
CA GLY A 154 4.57 29.94 -5.43
C GLY A 154 5.48 29.39 -6.53
N THR A 155 5.39 28.10 -6.87
CA THR A 155 6.20 27.47 -7.93
C THR A 155 6.00 28.16 -9.27
N LYS A 156 7.10 28.40 -9.99
CA LYS A 156 7.13 29.09 -11.28
C LYS A 156 7.31 28.09 -12.41
N LEU A 157 6.73 28.38 -13.58
CA LEU A 157 7.02 27.61 -14.79
C LEU A 157 8.51 27.74 -15.14
N SER A 158 9.09 26.62 -15.55
CA SER A 158 10.51 26.51 -15.86
C SER A 158 10.75 26.57 -17.36
N THR A 159 11.83 27.21 -17.76
CA THR A 159 12.37 27.05 -19.10
C THR A 159 13.11 25.72 -19.20
N LEU A 160 13.29 25.19 -20.41
CA LEU A 160 14.03 23.95 -20.61
C LEU A 160 15.48 24.02 -20.04
N PRO A 161 16.23 25.15 -20.15
CA PRO A 161 17.51 25.29 -19.47
C PRO A 161 17.42 25.18 -17.93
N GLU A 162 16.42 25.80 -17.29
CA GLU A 162 16.25 25.69 -15.84
C GLU A 162 15.91 24.25 -15.40
N LEU A 163 15.22 23.47 -16.25
CA LEU A 163 15.03 22.05 -16.01
C LEU A 163 16.35 21.26 -16.17
N PHE A 164 17.19 21.59 -17.16
CA PHE A 164 18.52 20.99 -17.25
C PHE A 164 19.41 21.36 -16.05
N ASP A 165 19.36 22.59 -15.55
CA ASP A 165 20.09 23.02 -14.34
C ASP A 165 19.60 22.27 -13.08
N PHE A 166 18.29 22.02 -12.97
CA PHE A 166 17.72 21.17 -11.93
C PHE A 166 18.21 19.71 -12.04
N LEU A 167 18.18 19.14 -13.25
CA LEU A 167 18.61 17.76 -13.48
C LEU A 167 20.12 17.58 -13.27
N ASP A 168 20.94 18.57 -13.63
CA ASP A 168 22.38 18.61 -13.29
C ASP A 168 22.66 18.49 -11.79
N CYS A 169 21.70 18.88 -10.94
CA CYS A 169 21.76 18.73 -9.49
C CYS A 169 21.09 17.43 -8.98
N ALA A 170 19.96 17.06 -9.55
CA ALA A 170 19.13 15.92 -9.09
C ALA A 170 19.64 14.56 -9.62
N ASP A 171 20.30 14.55 -10.77
CA ASP A 171 20.83 13.39 -11.48
C ASP A 171 22.30 13.67 -11.89
N PRO A 172 23.25 13.70 -10.93
CA PRO A 172 24.65 14.04 -11.19
C PRO A 172 25.40 12.99 -12.02
N GLY A 173 24.80 11.81 -12.25
CA GLY A 173 25.31 10.79 -13.17
C GLY A 173 24.83 10.97 -14.61
N HIS A 174 23.90 11.92 -14.85
CA HIS A 174 23.20 12.09 -16.13
C HIS A 174 22.54 10.78 -16.58
N GLU A 175 21.99 10.02 -15.64
CA GLU A 175 21.45 8.70 -15.91
C GLU A 175 20.04 8.71 -16.52
N VAL A 176 19.22 9.73 -16.21
CA VAL A 176 17.83 9.80 -16.66
C VAL A 176 17.71 10.02 -18.17
N GLU A 177 16.72 9.39 -18.80
CA GLU A 177 16.29 9.68 -20.16
C GLU A 177 15.22 10.78 -20.17
N LEU A 178 15.13 11.55 -21.25
CA LEU A 178 14.16 12.64 -21.39
C LEU A 178 13.32 12.42 -22.64
N ASN A 179 11.99 12.40 -22.51
CA ASN A 179 11.08 12.32 -23.63
C ASN A 179 10.31 13.63 -23.77
N ILE A 180 10.62 14.42 -24.79
CA ILE A 180 10.29 15.84 -24.85
C ILE A 180 9.34 16.11 -26.00
N GLU A 181 8.08 16.42 -25.71
CA GLU A 181 7.07 16.78 -26.72
C GLU A 181 7.26 18.22 -27.25
N SER A 182 7.12 18.42 -28.55
CA SER A 182 6.94 19.75 -29.15
C SER A 182 5.47 20.10 -29.25
N LYS A 183 4.98 21.04 -28.42
CA LYS A 183 3.55 21.42 -28.42
C LYS A 183 3.19 22.35 -29.57
N VAL A 184 2.88 21.74 -30.70
CA VAL A 184 2.45 22.43 -31.93
C VAL A 184 1.01 22.04 -32.24
N ASP A 185 0.13 23.03 -32.34
CA ASP A 185 -1.24 22.81 -32.82
C ASP A 185 -1.24 22.79 -34.36
N ALA A 186 -1.48 21.60 -34.93
CA ALA A 186 -1.53 21.42 -36.38
C ALA A 186 -2.89 21.81 -37.01
N GLN A 187 -3.94 22.01 -36.23
CA GLN A 187 -5.26 22.44 -36.69
C GLN A 187 -5.43 23.97 -36.61
N PHE A 188 -4.85 24.60 -35.59
CA PHE A 188 -4.87 26.04 -35.36
C PHE A 188 -3.45 26.62 -35.24
N PRO A 189 -2.68 26.75 -36.34
CA PRO A 189 -1.28 27.19 -36.32
C PRO A 189 -1.01 28.61 -35.76
N ASN A 190 -2.05 29.37 -35.42
CA ASN A 190 -1.95 30.69 -34.81
C ASN A 190 -1.90 30.65 -33.26
N LEU A 191 -2.14 29.48 -32.64
CA LEU A 191 -2.12 29.33 -31.17
C LEU A 191 -0.70 29.09 -30.64
N THR A 192 0.14 28.44 -31.45
CA THR A 192 1.52 28.07 -31.13
C THR A 192 2.52 28.76 -32.08
N ARG A 193 3.81 28.57 -31.87
CA ARG A 193 4.85 28.89 -32.87
C ARG A 193 4.87 27.82 -33.98
N SER A 194 5.57 28.09 -35.09
CA SER A 194 5.61 27.17 -36.24
C SER A 194 6.38 25.87 -35.93
N PRO A 195 6.12 24.77 -36.68
CA PRO A 195 6.90 23.54 -36.59
C PRO A 195 8.42 23.76 -36.70
N GLU A 196 8.84 24.72 -37.53
CA GLU A 196 10.24 25.12 -37.70
C GLU A 196 10.79 25.87 -36.48
N ASP A 197 10.03 26.77 -35.86
CA ASP A 197 10.45 27.46 -34.64
C ASP A 197 10.71 26.44 -33.51
N PHE A 198 9.81 25.47 -33.33
CA PHE A 198 9.94 24.40 -32.35
C PHE A 198 11.18 23.53 -32.59
N ALA A 199 11.27 22.92 -33.77
CA ALA A 199 12.37 22.01 -34.09
C ALA A 199 13.74 22.70 -33.95
N ASN A 200 13.87 23.96 -34.39
CA ASN A 200 15.14 24.71 -34.28
C ASN A 200 15.47 25.13 -32.83
N ALA A 201 14.48 25.65 -32.08
CA ALA A 201 14.72 26.14 -30.72
C ALA A 201 15.05 24.99 -29.75
N GLN A 202 14.30 23.89 -29.82
CA GLN A 202 14.56 22.69 -29.01
C GLN A 202 15.88 22.02 -29.41
N TYR A 203 16.17 21.84 -30.72
CA TYR A 203 17.45 21.27 -31.18
C TYR A 203 18.66 22.04 -30.65
N LYS A 204 18.62 23.37 -30.68
CA LYS A 204 19.70 24.24 -30.18
C LYS A 204 20.01 23.96 -28.71
N LEU A 205 18.98 23.78 -27.88
CA LEU A 205 19.12 23.50 -26.45
C LEU A 205 19.56 22.06 -26.17
N PHE A 206 18.98 21.08 -26.88
CA PHE A 206 19.36 19.67 -26.77
C PHE A 206 20.84 19.47 -27.10
N LYS A 207 21.34 20.09 -28.17
CA LYS A 207 22.74 19.97 -28.61
C LYS A 207 23.74 20.55 -27.60
N SER A 208 23.31 21.48 -26.76
CA SER A 208 24.11 22.04 -25.67
C SER A 208 23.97 21.32 -24.33
N SER A 209 23.01 20.41 -24.18
CA SER A 209 22.79 19.72 -22.90
C SER A 209 23.64 18.45 -22.78
N LYS A 210 23.97 18.08 -21.54
CA LYS A 210 24.64 16.80 -21.23
C LYS A 210 23.74 15.59 -21.56
N TYR A 211 22.43 15.81 -21.59
CA TYR A 211 21.40 14.83 -21.93
C TYR A 211 21.23 14.58 -23.43
N TYR A 212 22.00 15.23 -24.33
CA TYR A 212 21.85 15.08 -25.80
C TYR A 212 21.70 13.61 -26.28
N GLY A 213 22.50 12.69 -25.75
CA GLY A 213 22.45 11.26 -26.12
C GLY A 213 21.31 10.45 -25.51
N LYS A 214 20.48 11.09 -24.66
CA LYS A 214 19.37 10.50 -23.89
C LYS A 214 18.03 11.23 -24.11
N ILE A 215 17.98 12.17 -25.06
CA ILE A 215 16.76 12.88 -25.45
C ILE A 215 16.05 12.13 -26.58
N THR A 216 14.79 11.79 -26.32
CA THR A 216 13.78 11.48 -27.34
C THR A 216 12.98 12.75 -27.63
N TYR A 217 12.80 13.04 -28.92
CA TYR A 217 11.96 14.13 -29.40
C TYR A 217 10.61 13.58 -29.84
N GLN A 218 9.55 14.04 -29.19
CA GLN A 218 8.19 13.53 -29.32
C GLN A 218 7.27 14.59 -29.95
N SER A 219 6.24 14.17 -30.69
CA SER A 219 5.25 15.11 -31.26
C SER A 219 4.01 14.41 -31.81
N PHE A 220 2.84 15.04 -31.62
CA PHE A 220 1.63 14.75 -32.43
C PHE A 220 1.74 15.34 -33.83
N ASP A 221 2.34 16.53 -33.97
CA ASP A 221 2.63 17.12 -35.27
C ASP A 221 3.90 16.47 -35.85
N TRP A 222 3.71 15.45 -36.67
CA TRP A 222 4.77 14.68 -37.29
C TRP A 222 5.65 15.54 -38.23
N ARG A 223 5.23 16.75 -38.61
CA ARG A 223 6.08 17.69 -39.37
C ARG A 223 7.32 18.06 -38.55
N THR A 224 7.19 18.22 -37.23
CA THR A 224 8.33 18.54 -36.37
C THR A 224 9.32 17.37 -36.30
N LEU A 225 8.85 16.11 -36.37
CA LEU A 225 9.71 14.91 -36.39
C LEU A 225 10.53 14.83 -37.68
N VAL A 226 9.92 15.14 -38.82
CA VAL A 226 10.60 15.23 -40.13
C VAL A 226 11.64 16.36 -40.13
N LEU A 227 11.31 17.52 -39.54
CA LEU A 227 12.23 18.64 -39.36
C LEU A 227 13.39 18.29 -38.42
N MET A 228 13.12 17.65 -37.28
CA MET A 228 14.14 17.21 -36.33
C MET A 228 15.09 16.18 -36.96
N LYS A 229 14.58 15.21 -37.73
CA LYS A 229 15.41 14.28 -38.52
C LYS A 229 16.32 15.01 -39.50
N LYS A 230 15.86 16.10 -40.12
CA LYS A 230 16.66 16.93 -41.05
C LYS A 230 17.74 17.75 -40.32
N LEU A 231 17.48 18.19 -39.08
CA LEU A 231 18.44 18.90 -38.24
C LEU A 231 19.49 17.95 -37.67
N ASP A 232 19.07 16.82 -37.10
CA ASP A 232 19.95 15.80 -36.55
C ASP A 232 19.29 14.41 -36.52
N PRO A 233 19.65 13.49 -37.44
CA PRO A 233 19.05 12.17 -37.51
C PRO A 233 19.41 11.26 -36.33
N LYS A 234 20.36 11.66 -35.46
CA LYS A 234 20.78 10.89 -34.28
C LYS A 234 19.83 11.01 -33.10
N ILE A 235 19.06 12.10 -33.01
CA ILE A 235 18.07 12.29 -31.95
C ILE A 235 16.94 11.29 -32.15
N THR A 236 16.63 10.50 -31.13
CA THR A 236 15.54 9.52 -31.16
C THR A 236 14.20 10.25 -31.34
N ARG A 237 13.33 9.74 -32.20
CA ARG A 237 12.03 10.36 -32.51
C ARG A 237 10.86 9.47 -32.08
N ALA A 238 9.86 10.06 -31.45
CA ALA A 238 8.62 9.41 -31.05
C ALA A 238 7.40 10.06 -31.72
N ALA A 239 6.64 9.24 -32.44
CA ALA A 239 5.43 9.66 -33.15
C ALA A 239 4.21 9.45 -32.25
N LEU A 240 3.66 10.53 -31.69
CA LEU A 240 2.40 10.48 -30.96
C LEU A 240 1.22 10.37 -31.93
N ILE A 241 0.22 9.61 -31.53
CA ILE A 241 -1.05 9.49 -32.27
C ILE A 241 -2.16 8.96 -31.36
N ASP A 242 -3.37 9.47 -31.56
CA ASP A 242 -4.62 9.05 -30.90
C ASP A 242 -5.76 9.00 -31.93
N SER A 243 -6.97 8.68 -31.47
CA SER A 243 -8.16 8.64 -32.33
C SER A 243 -8.59 10.00 -32.91
N THR A 244 -8.12 11.13 -32.34
CA THR A 244 -8.45 12.49 -32.79
C THR A 244 -7.48 13.00 -33.87
N THR A 245 -6.28 12.44 -33.94
CA THR A 245 -5.19 12.86 -34.83
C THR A 245 -5.00 11.95 -36.06
N VAL A 246 -5.59 10.74 -36.10
CA VAL A 246 -5.52 9.83 -37.27
C VAL A 246 -6.03 10.48 -38.56
N TYR A 247 -7.15 11.21 -38.47
CA TYR A 247 -7.85 11.79 -39.62
C TYR A 247 -8.22 13.25 -39.36
N GLY A 248 -8.27 14.05 -40.42
CA GLY A 248 -8.78 15.41 -40.37
C GLY A 248 -10.32 15.45 -40.35
N VAL A 249 -10.87 16.65 -40.19
CA VAL A 249 -12.32 16.92 -40.21
C VAL A 249 -12.99 16.26 -41.42
N ASN A 250 -14.15 15.61 -41.21
CA ASN A 250 -14.87 14.82 -42.22
C ASN A 250 -14.03 13.69 -42.86
N ASN A 251 -13.19 13.01 -42.06
CA ASN A 251 -12.32 11.93 -42.50
C ASN A 251 -11.34 12.36 -43.62
N SER A 252 -10.86 13.60 -43.57
CA SER A 252 -9.86 14.13 -44.51
C SER A 252 -8.43 13.73 -44.11
N THR A 253 -7.43 14.06 -44.92
CA THR A 253 -6.02 13.86 -44.54
C THR A 253 -5.70 14.72 -43.32
N SER A 254 -5.12 14.10 -42.29
CA SER A 254 -4.79 14.77 -41.03
C SER A 254 -3.68 15.81 -41.22
N THR A 255 -3.86 17.01 -40.63
CA THR A 255 -2.81 18.03 -40.58
C THR A 255 -1.67 17.65 -39.62
N TRP A 256 -1.94 16.78 -38.65
CA TRP A 256 -0.97 16.27 -37.68
C TRP A 256 0.07 15.33 -38.31
N LEU A 257 -0.35 14.45 -39.23
CA LEU A 257 0.47 13.34 -39.72
C LEU A 257 1.41 13.71 -40.88
N ALA A 258 1.91 14.95 -40.93
CA ALA A 258 2.79 15.47 -41.98
C ALA A 258 2.26 15.29 -43.43
N GLY A 259 0.93 15.29 -43.60
CA GLY A 259 0.27 15.05 -44.89
C GLY A 259 0.10 13.58 -45.28
N LEU A 260 0.48 12.63 -44.41
CA LEU A 260 0.20 11.21 -44.58
C LEU A 260 -1.25 10.87 -44.22
N ARG A 261 -1.74 9.76 -44.79
CA ARG A 261 -3.07 9.23 -44.53
C ARG A 261 -2.96 7.72 -44.22
N PRO A 262 -3.26 7.25 -43.00
CA PRO A 262 -2.99 5.86 -42.61
C PRO A 262 -3.66 4.81 -43.51
N ASP A 263 -4.92 5.00 -43.90
CA ASP A 263 -5.67 4.08 -44.79
C ASP A 263 -5.10 3.93 -46.22
N SER A 264 -4.11 4.75 -46.61
CA SER A 264 -3.37 4.60 -47.88
C SER A 264 -2.26 3.55 -47.83
N PHE A 265 -1.93 3.04 -46.63
CA PHE A 265 -0.93 1.99 -46.43
C PHE A 265 -1.60 0.59 -46.50
N SER A 266 -0.88 -0.41 -47.00
CA SER A 266 -1.45 -1.74 -47.32
C SER A 266 -1.66 -2.66 -46.11
N GLY A 267 -1.83 -2.10 -44.90
CA GLY A 267 -2.10 -2.84 -43.68
C GLY A 267 -3.54 -3.34 -43.59
N ALA A 268 -3.74 -4.52 -42.99
CA ALA A 268 -5.07 -5.15 -42.83
C ALA A 268 -5.95 -4.47 -41.78
N THR A 269 -5.36 -3.66 -40.90
CA THR A 269 -6.03 -2.93 -39.82
C THR A 269 -5.47 -1.51 -39.72
N LEU A 270 -6.20 -0.64 -39.03
CA LEU A 270 -5.75 0.73 -38.76
C LEU A 270 -4.45 0.75 -37.92
N GLY A 271 -4.28 -0.19 -37.00
CA GLY A 271 -3.06 -0.31 -36.18
C GLY A 271 -1.81 -0.59 -37.04
N VAL A 272 -1.90 -1.57 -37.94
CA VAL A 272 -0.83 -1.90 -38.90
C VAL A 272 -0.55 -0.71 -39.83
N GLN A 273 -1.59 -0.04 -40.31
CA GLN A 273 -1.50 1.15 -41.16
C GLN A 273 -0.80 2.33 -40.47
N ILE A 274 -1.13 2.60 -39.21
CA ILE A 274 -0.49 3.63 -38.38
C ILE A 274 1.00 3.33 -38.18
N ALA A 275 1.35 2.07 -37.87
CA ALA A 275 2.75 1.66 -37.72
C ALA A 275 3.55 1.84 -39.03
N GLN A 276 2.96 1.52 -40.17
CA GLN A 276 3.58 1.74 -41.49
C GLN A 276 3.73 3.24 -41.82
N ALA A 277 2.73 4.06 -41.49
CA ALA A 277 2.80 5.52 -41.64
C ALA A 277 3.91 6.14 -40.78
N ALA A 278 3.99 5.80 -39.50
CA ALA A 278 5.05 6.26 -38.60
C ALA A 278 6.45 5.77 -39.02
N LYS A 279 6.54 4.58 -39.63
CA LYS A 279 7.79 4.10 -40.21
C LYS A 279 8.21 4.90 -41.45
N SER A 280 7.26 5.39 -42.25
CA SER A 280 7.55 6.14 -43.48
C SER A 280 8.22 7.50 -43.23
N ILE A 281 7.96 8.14 -42.07
CA ILE A 281 8.69 9.33 -41.60
C ILE A 281 10.00 9.00 -40.86
N ASP A 282 10.32 7.71 -40.71
CA ASP A 282 11.48 7.18 -39.97
C ASP A 282 11.51 7.60 -38.50
N SER A 283 10.36 7.42 -37.84
CA SER A 283 10.27 7.43 -36.39
C SER A 283 11.04 6.24 -35.78
N ASN A 284 11.55 6.41 -34.57
CA ASN A 284 12.18 5.34 -33.79
C ASN A 284 11.18 4.67 -32.85
N ILE A 285 10.18 5.43 -32.40
CA ILE A 285 9.16 5.00 -31.44
C ILE A 285 7.78 5.37 -32.01
N LEU A 286 6.83 4.47 -31.91
CA LEU A 286 5.40 4.76 -32.05
C LEU A 286 4.84 4.94 -30.63
N SER A 287 4.20 6.07 -30.36
CA SER A 287 3.62 6.39 -29.05
C SER A 287 2.11 6.60 -29.20
N PRO A 288 1.34 5.50 -29.33
CA PRO A 288 -0.10 5.56 -29.52
C PRO A 288 -0.83 5.85 -28.20
N ALA A 289 -2.04 6.37 -28.26
CA ALA A 289 -2.94 6.34 -27.13
C ALA A 289 -3.16 4.89 -26.66
N ALA A 290 -3.24 4.65 -25.35
CA ALA A 290 -3.53 3.32 -24.80
C ALA A 290 -5.00 2.96 -25.08
N THR A 291 -5.91 3.83 -24.65
CA THR A 291 -7.37 3.69 -24.79
C THR A 291 -7.89 4.65 -25.87
N ASP A 292 -8.91 4.23 -26.61
CA ASP A 292 -9.54 5.03 -27.66
C ASP A 292 -10.49 6.09 -27.06
N GLY A 293 -10.46 7.32 -27.60
CA GLY A 293 -11.31 8.42 -27.12
C GLY A 293 -12.83 8.18 -27.24
N SER A 294 -13.27 7.16 -28.00
CA SER A 294 -14.66 6.72 -28.10
C SER A 294 -14.98 5.51 -27.21
N SER A 295 -14.07 5.13 -26.30
CA SER A 295 -14.27 4.05 -25.32
C SER A 295 -15.39 4.43 -24.33
N GLY A 296 -16.38 3.55 -24.18
CA GLY A 296 -17.49 3.74 -23.23
C GLY A 296 -17.14 3.36 -21.79
N SER A 297 -15.94 2.82 -21.56
CA SER A 297 -15.41 2.46 -20.25
C SER A 297 -13.91 2.78 -20.16
N LEU A 298 -13.43 3.00 -18.94
CA LEU A 298 -12.01 3.13 -18.62
C LEU A 298 -11.38 1.79 -18.21
N ASP A 299 -12.15 0.69 -18.16
CA ASP A 299 -11.66 -0.62 -17.71
C ASP A 299 -11.73 -1.69 -18.80
N PRO A 300 -10.61 -2.37 -19.14
CA PRO A 300 -10.55 -3.47 -20.12
C PRO A 300 -11.58 -4.59 -19.94
N ASN A 301 -12.03 -4.84 -18.71
CA ASN A 301 -12.94 -5.94 -18.40
C ASN A 301 -14.42 -5.55 -18.47
N THR A 302 -14.73 -4.27 -18.72
CA THR A 302 -16.09 -3.74 -18.77
C THR A 302 -16.59 -3.62 -20.22
N PRO A 303 -17.81 -4.07 -20.54
CA PRO A 303 -18.41 -3.90 -21.86
C PRO A 303 -18.35 -2.43 -22.35
N GLY A 304 -17.90 -2.24 -23.59
CA GLY A 304 -17.74 -0.91 -24.19
C GLY A 304 -16.33 -0.32 -24.10
N TYR A 305 -15.38 -0.97 -23.42
CA TYR A 305 -13.97 -0.62 -23.51
C TYR A 305 -13.43 -0.78 -24.93
N LYS A 306 -12.58 0.16 -25.37
CA LYS A 306 -11.87 0.14 -26.65
C LYS A 306 -10.41 0.52 -26.44
N SER A 307 -9.51 -0.39 -26.76
CA SER A 307 -8.07 -0.10 -26.84
C SER A 307 -7.74 0.60 -28.16
N PHE A 308 -6.92 1.66 -28.13
CA PHE A 308 -6.40 2.31 -29.34
C PHE A 308 -5.06 1.70 -29.74
N THR A 309 -4.20 1.42 -28.76
CA THR A 309 -3.07 0.49 -28.95
C THR A 309 -3.64 -0.90 -29.21
N THR A 310 -3.11 -1.63 -30.18
CA THR A 310 -3.54 -3.00 -30.50
C THR A 310 -2.34 -3.92 -30.72
N GLU A 311 -2.50 -5.21 -30.42
CA GLU A 311 -1.40 -6.19 -30.48
C GLU A 311 -0.73 -6.26 -31.88
N ASP A 312 -1.51 -6.10 -32.95
CA ASP A 312 -1.03 -6.07 -34.33
C ASP A 312 -0.32 -4.76 -34.70
N MET A 313 -0.71 -3.62 -34.12
CA MET A 313 0.06 -2.36 -34.19
C MET A 313 1.46 -2.57 -33.57
N VAL A 314 1.53 -3.22 -32.40
CA VAL A 314 2.81 -3.51 -31.72
C VAL A 314 3.68 -4.43 -32.59
N LYS A 315 3.12 -5.53 -33.09
CA LYS A 315 3.81 -6.49 -33.96
C LYS A 315 4.35 -5.85 -35.25
N GLU A 316 3.58 -5.00 -35.93
CA GLU A 316 4.03 -4.34 -37.16
C GLU A 316 5.09 -3.26 -36.89
N ALA A 317 4.96 -2.50 -35.80
CA ALA A 317 5.97 -1.51 -35.38
C ALA A 317 7.31 -2.20 -35.06
N HIS A 318 7.29 -3.29 -34.31
CA HIS A 318 8.47 -4.11 -33.98
C HIS A 318 9.14 -4.71 -35.21
N LYS A 319 8.34 -5.30 -36.12
CA LYS A 319 8.81 -5.80 -37.43
C LYS A 319 9.46 -4.71 -38.27
N SER A 320 9.00 -3.47 -38.13
CA SER A 320 9.57 -2.26 -38.77
C SER A 320 10.78 -1.67 -38.04
N GLY A 321 11.21 -2.30 -36.93
CA GLY A 321 12.35 -1.88 -36.11
C GLY A 321 12.07 -0.72 -35.17
N MET A 322 10.81 -0.34 -34.95
CA MET A 322 10.41 0.70 -33.99
C MET A 322 10.14 0.10 -32.61
N LEU A 323 10.26 0.93 -31.57
CA LEU A 323 9.72 0.64 -30.24
C LEU A 323 8.25 1.10 -30.17
N VAL A 324 7.48 0.59 -29.21
CA VAL A 324 6.14 1.08 -28.90
C VAL A 324 6.03 1.49 -27.44
N LYS A 325 5.57 2.71 -27.17
CA LYS A 325 5.41 3.27 -25.81
C LYS A 325 4.09 4.03 -25.66
N PRO A 326 2.98 3.38 -25.25
CA PRO A 326 1.67 4.03 -25.18
C PRO A 326 1.49 5.03 -24.03
N TRP A 327 0.52 5.93 -24.18
CA TRP A 327 0.13 6.96 -23.19
C TRP A 327 -1.40 7.13 -23.14
N THR A 328 -2.03 7.64 -22.08
CA THR A 328 -1.54 7.70 -20.71
C THR A 328 -2.02 6.44 -19.97
N VAL A 329 -1.09 5.63 -19.50
CA VAL A 329 -1.37 4.30 -18.91
C VAL A 329 -1.50 4.43 -17.40
N ASN A 330 -2.69 4.85 -16.95
CA ASN A 330 -2.95 5.15 -15.53
C ASN A 330 -3.55 3.98 -14.75
N ARG A 331 -3.82 2.84 -15.39
CA ARG A 331 -4.38 1.64 -14.75
C ARG A 331 -3.48 0.45 -14.97
N LEU A 332 -3.25 -0.32 -13.90
CA LEU A 332 -2.42 -1.52 -13.92
C LEU A 332 -2.95 -2.56 -14.91
N ASN A 333 -4.27 -2.80 -14.96
CA ASN A 333 -4.86 -3.75 -15.91
C ASN A 333 -4.72 -3.35 -17.39
N ILE A 334 -4.63 -2.05 -17.70
CA ILE A 334 -4.27 -1.57 -19.05
C ILE A 334 -2.77 -1.80 -19.30
N ALA A 335 -1.91 -1.49 -18.32
CA ALA A 335 -0.47 -1.72 -18.40
C ALA A 335 -0.14 -3.21 -18.65
N GLU A 336 -0.78 -4.12 -17.92
CA GLU A 336 -0.69 -5.58 -18.10
C GLU A 336 -1.12 -6.03 -19.49
N GLN A 337 -2.28 -5.54 -19.98
CA GLN A 337 -2.80 -5.86 -21.30
C GLN A 337 -1.80 -5.52 -22.41
N ILE A 338 -1.28 -4.29 -22.41
CA ILE A 338 -0.33 -3.84 -23.44
C ILE A 338 1.09 -4.41 -23.23
N TYR A 339 1.49 -4.71 -21.99
CA TYR A 339 2.72 -5.45 -21.70
C TYR A 339 2.66 -6.87 -22.26
N GLY A 340 1.51 -7.56 -22.12
CA GLY A 340 1.26 -8.87 -22.72
C GLY A 340 1.30 -8.86 -24.26
N TRP A 341 1.01 -7.72 -24.88
CA TRP A 341 1.19 -7.49 -26.33
C TRP A 341 2.62 -7.13 -26.74
N GLY A 342 3.51 -6.91 -25.77
CA GLY A 342 4.95 -6.69 -25.97
C GLY A 342 5.37 -5.23 -26.19
N VAL A 343 4.64 -4.23 -25.67
CA VAL A 343 5.12 -2.83 -25.74
C VAL A 343 6.45 -2.66 -24.99
N ASP A 344 7.31 -1.75 -25.44
CA ASP A 344 8.65 -1.54 -24.88
C ASP A 344 8.67 -0.59 -23.67
N GLY A 345 7.53 0.02 -23.33
CA GLY A 345 7.39 0.97 -22.22
C GLY A 345 6.01 1.63 -22.19
N ILE A 346 5.79 2.51 -21.22
CA ILE A 346 4.53 3.26 -21.02
C ILE A 346 4.79 4.65 -20.46
N ILE A 347 3.91 5.60 -20.79
CA ILE A 347 3.85 6.95 -20.22
C ILE A 347 2.64 7.01 -19.29
N THR A 348 2.84 7.43 -18.03
CA THR A 348 1.83 7.33 -16.97
C THR A 348 1.83 8.54 -16.03
N ASP A 349 0.66 8.94 -15.56
CA ASP A 349 0.52 9.98 -14.53
C ASP A 349 0.98 9.47 -13.16
N TYR A 350 0.83 8.16 -12.93
CA TYR A 350 0.99 7.49 -11.64
C TYR A 350 2.02 6.35 -11.74
N PRO A 351 3.33 6.65 -11.90
CA PRO A 351 4.35 5.61 -11.91
C PRO A 351 4.26 4.68 -10.70
N GLU A 352 3.94 5.19 -9.52
CA GLU A 352 3.78 4.42 -8.28
C GLU A 352 2.61 3.40 -8.29
N VAL A 353 1.69 3.51 -9.25
CA VAL A 353 0.55 2.60 -9.45
C VAL A 353 0.85 1.51 -10.50
N VAL A 354 1.67 1.84 -11.50
CA VAL A 354 2.00 0.93 -12.63
C VAL A 354 3.48 0.49 -12.66
N GLU A 355 4.27 0.88 -11.66
CA GLU A 355 5.61 0.35 -11.40
C GLU A 355 5.51 -1.15 -11.10
N PRO A 356 6.16 -2.03 -11.90
CA PRO A 356 6.34 -3.40 -11.50
C PRO A 356 7.30 -3.40 -10.30
N LEU A 357 6.94 -3.96 -9.15
CA LEU A 357 6.74 -5.41 -8.97
C LEU A 357 8.01 -6.24 -9.34
N ALA A 358 9.12 -5.59 -9.70
CA ALA A 358 10.44 -6.17 -9.97
C ALA A 358 11.55 -5.09 -9.83
N PRO A 359 12.74 -5.40 -9.27
CA PRO A 359 13.76 -4.40 -9.00
C PRO A 359 14.39 -3.80 -10.28
N THR A 360 14.55 -2.48 -10.28
CA THR A 360 15.04 -1.70 -11.43
C THR A 360 16.48 -2.04 -11.88
N SER A 361 17.34 -2.52 -10.98
CA SER A 361 18.72 -2.89 -11.33
C SER A 361 18.83 -4.26 -12.03
N ASN A 362 19.65 -4.33 -13.08
CA ASN A 362 19.88 -5.57 -13.85
C ASN A 362 20.44 -6.73 -12.99
N ILE A 363 21.15 -6.43 -11.89
CA ILE A 363 21.70 -7.44 -10.97
C ILE A 363 20.57 -8.05 -10.12
N ASN A 364 19.72 -7.22 -9.53
CA ASN A 364 18.64 -7.69 -8.67
C ASN A 364 17.51 -8.35 -9.48
N ARG A 365 17.33 -7.99 -10.76
CA ARG A 365 16.36 -8.67 -11.63
C ARG A 365 16.72 -10.14 -11.85
N LYS A 366 17.98 -10.42 -12.19
CA LYS A 366 18.46 -11.81 -12.35
C LYS A 366 18.43 -12.60 -11.04
N LEU A 367 18.65 -11.93 -9.90
CA LEU A 367 18.47 -12.52 -8.59
C LEU A 367 16.99 -12.91 -8.36
N ALA A 368 16.05 -12.00 -8.63
CA ALA A 368 14.63 -12.26 -8.51
C ALA A 368 14.16 -13.40 -9.43
N GLU A 369 14.59 -13.42 -10.70
CA GLU A 369 14.32 -14.51 -11.65
C GLU A 369 14.83 -15.88 -11.14
N ASN A 370 16.04 -15.93 -10.58
CA ASN A 370 16.61 -17.16 -10.01
C ASN A 370 15.87 -17.63 -8.74
N LEU A 371 15.44 -16.69 -7.89
CA LEU A 371 14.64 -17.00 -6.71
C LEU A 371 13.25 -17.50 -7.12
N GLU A 372 12.58 -16.83 -8.06
CA GLU A 372 11.28 -17.23 -8.60
C GLU A 372 11.31 -18.66 -9.19
N ILE A 373 12.40 -19.06 -9.87
CA ILE A 373 12.64 -20.45 -10.29
C ILE A 373 12.77 -21.40 -9.08
N THR A 374 13.53 -21.01 -8.06
CA THR A 374 13.79 -21.84 -6.86
C THR A 374 12.52 -22.06 -6.04
N LEU A 375 11.71 -21.00 -5.85
CA LEU A 375 10.45 -21.06 -5.13
C LEU A 375 9.36 -21.80 -5.93
N SER A 376 9.44 -21.76 -7.26
CA SER A 376 8.54 -22.52 -8.14
C SER A 376 8.84 -24.01 -8.24
N ASP A 377 9.95 -24.50 -7.67
CA ASP A 377 10.28 -25.92 -7.63
C ASP A 377 9.32 -26.67 -6.68
N PRO A 378 8.59 -27.72 -7.13
CA PRO A 378 7.70 -28.49 -6.27
C PRO A 378 8.39 -29.16 -5.07
N SER A 379 9.71 -29.34 -5.10
CA SER A 379 10.47 -29.84 -3.96
C SER A 379 10.70 -28.80 -2.86
N PHE A 380 10.65 -27.50 -3.20
CA PHE A 380 10.79 -26.41 -2.21
C PHE A 380 9.62 -26.39 -1.22
N GLU A 381 8.42 -26.72 -1.69
CA GLU A 381 7.21 -26.81 -0.86
C GLU A 381 7.35 -27.84 0.28
N ALA A 382 8.00 -28.98 0.02
CA ALA A 382 8.29 -29.98 1.06
C ALA A 382 9.42 -29.55 2.01
N VAL A 383 10.34 -28.67 1.56
CA VAL A 383 11.41 -28.11 2.41
C VAL A 383 10.84 -27.05 3.35
N ALA A 384 9.97 -26.17 2.87
CA ALA A 384 9.26 -25.18 3.69
C ALA A 384 8.42 -25.87 4.78
N ALA A 385 7.63 -26.89 4.39
CA ALA A 385 6.84 -27.70 5.32
C ALA A 385 7.67 -28.34 6.44
N GLU A 386 8.84 -28.90 6.12
CA GLU A 386 9.70 -29.54 7.13
C GLU A 386 10.44 -28.51 8.00
N TYR A 387 10.70 -27.29 7.51
CA TYR A 387 11.29 -26.23 8.32
C TYR A 387 10.26 -25.68 9.32
N LEU A 388 9.02 -25.43 8.89
CA LEU A 388 7.92 -25.04 9.79
C LEU A 388 7.58 -26.18 10.76
N GLY A 389 7.39 -27.41 10.26
CA GLY A 389 7.15 -28.59 11.09
C GLY A 389 8.28 -28.84 12.10
N GLY A 390 9.53 -28.58 11.71
CA GLY A 390 10.70 -28.63 12.60
C GLY A 390 10.64 -27.63 13.75
N ALA A 391 10.14 -26.42 13.51
CA ALA A 391 9.92 -25.37 14.51
C ALA A 391 8.71 -25.68 15.42
N VAL A 392 7.62 -26.20 14.86
CA VAL A 392 6.40 -26.61 15.59
C VAL A 392 6.66 -27.77 16.56
N ARG A 393 7.60 -28.67 16.24
CA ARG A 393 8.01 -29.80 17.12
C ARG A 393 8.71 -29.37 18.43
N ILE A 394 8.95 -28.09 18.62
CA ILE A 394 9.59 -27.52 19.81
C ILE A 394 8.54 -26.67 20.56
N PRO A 395 8.00 -27.15 21.71
CA PRO A 395 6.89 -26.51 22.41
C PRO A 395 7.38 -25.32 23.24
N THR A 396 7.56 -24.17 22.59
CA THR A 396 7.95 -22.89 23.16
C THR A 396 6.80 -22.21 23.91
N GLU A 397 6.10 -22.94 24.77
CA GLU A 397 4.92 -22.43 25.49
C GLU A 397 5.30 -21.31 26.48
N SER A 398 4.71 -20.13 26.27
CA SER A 398 4.74 -19.02 27.23
C SER A 398 3.42 -18.95 27.99
N TYR A 399 3.44 -18.51 29.25
CA TYR A 399 2.30 -18.52 30.15
C TYR A 399 2.17 -17.16 30.84
N ASP A 400 0.95 -16.69 31.12
CA ASP A 400 0.65 -15.44 31.85
C ASP A 400 1.43 -15.29 33.18
N VAL A 401 1.78 -16.42 33.80
CA VAL A 401 2.58 -16.49 35.03
C VAL A 401 3.78 -17.42 34.85
N MET A 402 4.94 -16.82 34.59
CA MET A 402 6.25 -17.47 34.61
C MET A 402 7.19 -16.73 35.56
N ASP A 403 7.99 -17.47 36.31
CA ASP A 403 9.07 -16.86 37.09
C ASP A 403 10.15 -16.31 36.12
N PRO A 404 10.98 -15.34 36.54
CA PRO A 404 11.99 -14.74 35.66
C PRO A 404 12.94 -15.75 34.99
N VAL A 405 13.45 -15.37 33.82
CA VAL A 405 14.42 -16.15 33.05
C VAL A 405 15.63 -16.55 33.91
N GLY A 406 15.97 -17.84 33.89
CA GLY A 406 17.02 -18.43 34.75
C GLY A 406 16.55 -18.87 36.14
N ILE A 407 15.26 -18.66 36.48
CA ILE A 407 14.59 -19.22 37.65
C ILE A 407 13.56 -20.27 37.22
N ASP A 408 12.67 -19.94 36.27
CA ASP A 408 11.68 -20.88 35.75
C ASP A 408 12.31 -21.84 34.73
N PRO A 409 12.29 -23.17 34.96
CA PRO A 409 12.86 -24.13 34.01
C PRO A 409 12.05 -24.25 32.72
N ARG A 410 10.84 -23.66 32.63
CA ARG A 410 10.06 -23.63 31.38
C ARG A 410 10.76 -22.84 30.27
N TRP A 411 11.53 -21.80 30.60
CA TRP A 411 12.31 -21.02 29.62
C TRP A 411 13.39 -21.84 28.90
N GLU A 412 13.83 -22.97 29.46
CA GLU A 412 14.92 -23.78 28.89
C GLU A 412 14.58 -24.36 27.49
N VAL A 413 13.30 -24.42 27.11
CA VAL A 413 12.89 -24.87 25.77
C VAL A 413 13.39 -23.94 24.65
N PHE A 414 13.53 -22.64 24.91
CA PHE A 414 14.04 -21.67 23.94
C PHE A 414 15.53 -21.88 23.60
N TYR A 415 16.32 -22.57 24.45
CA TYR A 415 17.65 -23.03 24.05
C TYR A 415 17.57 -24.06 22.91
N LYS A 416 16.67 -25.05 23.02
CA LYS A 416 16.45 -26.06 21.97
C LYS A 416 15.96 -25.42 20.67
N PHE A 417 15.08 -24.42 20.75
CA PHE A 417 14.61 -23.67 19.59
C PHE A 417 15.77 -22.93 18.91
N SER A 418 16.60 -22.25 19.67
CA SER A 418 17.78 -21.56 19.15
C SER A 418 18.84 -22.51 18.56
N GLU A 419 19.04 -23.70 19.15
CA GLU A 419 19.88 -24.76 18.56
C GLU A 419 19.31 -25.29 17.23
N HIS A 420 17.98 -25.41 17.13
CA HIS A 420 17.31 -25.76 15.89
C HIS A 420 17.55 -24.69 14.81
N LEU A 421 17.32 -23.40 15.09
CA LEU A 421 17.57 -22.32 14.13
C LEU A 421 19.03 -22.30 13.65
N LEU A 422 19.99 -22.48 14.56
CA LEU A 422 21.42 -22.56 14.23
C LEU A 422 21.75 -23.70 13.25
N LYS A 423 21.08 -24.85 13.41
CA LYS A 423 21.25 -26.03 12.56
C LYS A 423 20.54 -25.90 11.22
N THR A 424 19.34 -25.33 11.20
CA THR A 424 18.48 -25.21 10.01
C THR A 424 18.94 -24.10 9.06
N TYR A 425 19.48 -22.99 9.60
CA TYR A 425 19.88 -21.80 8.81
C TYR A 425 21.39 -21.47 8.96
N PRO A 426 22.30 -22.36 8.51
CA PRO A 426 23.72 -22.24 8.77
C PRO A 426 24.37 -21.02 8.09
N LYS A 427 23.87 -20.56 6.93
CA LYS A 427 24.47 -19.41 6.23
C LYS A 427 24.03 -18.08 6.83
N VAL A 428 22.80 -17.97 7.32
CA VAL A 428 22.36 -16.85 8.17
C VAL A 428 23.31 -16.72 9.37
N HIS A 429 23.51 -17.80 10.12
CA HIS A 429 24.38 -17.77 11.32
C HIS A 429 25.87 -17.59 11.02
N ALA A 430 26.33 -17.93 9.81
CA ALA A 430 27.69 -17.65 9.36
C ALA A 430 27.91 -16.21 8.82
N THR A 431 26.83 -15.50 8.47
CA THR A 431 26.90 -14.20 7.76
C THR A 431 26.40 -13.03 8.61
N MET A 432 25.32 -13.22 9.36
CA MET A 432 24.69 -12.21 10.19
C MET A 432 25.22 -12.30 11.63
N THR A 433 25.32 -11.15 12.30
CA THR A 433 25.67 -11.13 13.73
C THR A 433 24.42 -11.39 14.56
N GLN A 434 24.41 -12.47 15.34
CA GLN A 434 23.31 -12.82 16.26
C GLN A 434 23.64 -12.34 17.68
N THR A 435 22.72 -11.55 18.27
CA THR A 435 22.78 -11.06 19.66
C THR A 435 21.62 -11.66 20.44
N ARG A 436 21.86 -12.06 21.69
CA ARG A 436 20.80 -12.50 22.62
C ARG A 436 20.34 -11.32 23.48
N ILE A 437 19.04 -11.07 23.50
CA ILE A 437 18.37 -10.08 24.33
C ILE A 437 17.57 -10.85 25.40
N ASN A 438 17.69 -10.46 26.67
CA ASN A 438 17.08 -11.16 27.80
C ASN A 438 17.27 -12.70 27.76
N THR A 439 18.48 -13.15 27.41
CA THR A 439 18.89 -14.56 27.20
C THR A 439 18.28 -15.26 25.97
N HIS A 440 16.97 -15.17 25.75
CA HIS A 440 16.24 -15.98 24.76
C HIS A 440 15.70 -15.21 23.54
N GLY A 441 15.47 -13.89 23.66
CA GLY A 441 15.15 -13.06 22.49
C GLY A 441 16.35 -12.99 21.54
N LEU A 442 16.10 -13.08 20.23
CA LEU A 442 17.14 -13.16 19.22
C LEU A 442 17.13 -11.92 18.33
N LEU A 443 18.26 -11.22 18.22
CA LEU A 443 18.44 -10.09 17.30
C LEU A 443 19.56 -10.40 16.30
N TYR A 444 19.20 -10.59 15.03
CA TYR A 444 20.16 -10.77 13.93
C TYR A 444 20.39 -9.44 13.21
N HIS A 445 21.64 -9.17 12.83
CA HIS A 445 22.02 -8.00 12.06
C HIS A 445 22.84 -8.38 10.82
N TRP A 446 22.31 -8.05 9.64
CA TRP A 446 23.04 -8.03 8.38
C TRP A 446 23.43 -6.57 8.06
N PRO A 447 24.72 -6.19 8.16
CA PRO A 447 25.15 -4.85 7.81
C PRO A 447 24.97 -4.58 6.30
N GLY A 448 24.44 -3.40 5.98
CA GLY A 448 24.33 -2.92 4.60
C GLY A 448 25.66 -2.38 4.07
N SER A 449 25.80 -2.28 2.74
CA SER A 449 26.97 -1.65 2.12
C SER A 449 27.01 -0.12 2.28
N ASP A 450 25.89 0.50 2.66
CA ASP A 450 25.75 1.94 2.93
C ASP A 450 25.23 2.15 4.36
N SER A 451 26.15 2.48 5.27
CA SER A 451 25.85 2.71 6.68
C SER A 451 25.16 4.05 6.98
N SER A 452 24.94 4.90 5.97
CA SER A 452 24.16 6.14 6.13
C SER A 452 22.65 5.89 6.11
N LEU A 453 22.22 4.74 5.57
CA LEU A 453 20.83 4.34 5.49
C LEU A 453 20.39 3.62 6.77
N LYS A 454 19.34 4.13 7.44
CA LYS A 454 18.67 3.41 8.53
C LYS A 454 18.27 2.00 8.07
N PRO A 455 18.50 0.94 8.89
CA PRO A 455 18.12 -0.43 8.56
C PRO A 455 16.60 -0.59 8.43
N ILE A 456 16.16 -1.66 7.78
CA ILE A 456 14.82 -2.22 8.04
C ILE A 456 14.89 -3.13 9.27
N LEU A 457 13.79 -3.22 10.01
CA LEU A 457 13.58 -4.21 11.06
C LEU A 457 12.42 -5.11 10.62
N LEU A 458 12.63 -6.42 10.67
CA LEU A 458 11.58 -7.44 10.56
C LEU A 458 11.43 -8.07 11.94
N THR A 459 10.19 -8.31 12.35
CA THR A 459 9.87 -8.94 13.65
C THR A 459 8.99 -10.15 13.44
N ALA A 460 9.17 -11.13 14.30
CA ALA A 460 8.32 -12.29 14.49
C ALA A 460 8.46 -12.75 15.96
N HIS A 461 7.70 -13.74 16.42
CA HIS A 461 7.87 -14.30 17.77
C HIS A 461 8.25 -15.79 17.78
N GLN A 462 8.72 -16.28 18.93
CA GLN A 462 9.21 -17.66 19.10
C GLN A 462 8.27 -18.50 19.95
N ASP A 463 7.53 -17.84 20.83
CA ASP A 463 6.62 -18.42 21.80
C ASP A 463 5.34 -18.95 21.14
N VAL A 464 4.54 -19.66 21.93
CA VAL A 464 3.19 -20.11 21.55
C VAL A 464 2.28 -20.11 22.77
N VAL A 465 0.97 -19.93 22.58
CA VAL A 465 0.01 -20.16 23.67
C VAL A 465 -0.01 -21.63 24.10
N PRO A 466 -0.16 -21.94 25.40
CA PRO A 466 -0.12 -23.32 25.89
C PRO A 466 -1.24 -24.20 25.31
N VAL A 467 -1.02 -25.51 25.26
CA VAL A 467 -2.08 -26.47 24.91
C VAL A 467 -2.62 -27.14 26.17
N ASP A 468 -3.93 -26.99 26.42
CA ASP A 468 -4.60 -27.64 27.54
C ASP A 468 -4.45 -29.18 27.43
N PRO A 469 -3.80 -29.85 28.42
CA PRO A 469 -3.57 -31.30 28.38
C PRO A 469 -4.84 -32.14 28.23
N SER A 470 -6.00 -31.64 28.67
CA SER A 470 -7.30 -32.32 28.52
C SER A 470 -7.84 -32.31 27.10
N THR A 471 -7.34 -31.40 26.25
CA THR A 471 -7.76 -31.28 24.84
C THR A 471 -6.91 -32.10 23.87
N VAL A 472 -5.75 -32.61 24.29
CA VAL A 472 -4.76 -33.26 23.41
C VAL A 472 -5.36 -34.41 22.58
N ASP A 473 -6.24 -35.23 23.17
CA ASP A 473 -6.93 -36.34 22.48
C ASP A 473 -7.99 -35.87 21.45
N SER A 474 -8.31 -34.56 21.43
CA SER A 474 -9.22 -33.93 20.44
C SER A 474 -8.48 -33.33 19.24
N TRP A 475 -7.14 -33.37 19.22
CA TRP A 475 -6.36 -32.97 18.06
C TRP A 475 -6.28 -34.09 17.01
N ILE A 476 -6.50 -33.76 15.74
CA ILE A 476 -6.38 -34.67 14.58
C ILE A 476 -4.94 -35.19 14.46
N HIS A 477 -3.97 -34.30 14.69
CA HIS A 477 -2.55 -34.59 14.79
C HIS A 477 -2.01 -33.99 16.09
N PRO A 478 -1.10 -34.67 16.83
CA PRO A 478 -0.62 -34.15 18.12
C PRO A 478 -0.10 -32.71 18.00
N PRO A 479 -0.36 -31.84 18.99
CA PRO A 479 -0.16 -30.39 18.88
C PRO A 479 1.27 -29.97 18.54
N TYR A 480 2.27 -30.78 18.92
CA TYR A 480 3.69 -30.54 18.65
C TYR A 480 4.29 -31.60 17.71
N SER A 481 3.48 -32.14 16.79
CA SER A 481 3.94 -33.10 15.78
C SER A 481 4.65 -32.44 14.59
N GLY A 482 4.25 -31.22 14.22
CA GLY A 482 4.70 -30.58 12.99
C GLY A 482 4.44 -31.49 11.78
N HIS A 483 3.24 -32.06 11.72
CA HIS A 483 2.87 -33.03 10.69
C HIS A 483 2.49 -32.31 9.40
N TYR A 484 3.07 -32.72 8.28
CA TYR A 484 2.65 -32.27 6.95
C TYR A 484 1.87 -33.38 6.25
N ASP A 485 0.60 -33.12 5.92
CA ASP A 485 -0.29 -34.09 5.26
C ASP A 485 -0.29 -33.98 3.72
N GLY A 486 0.46 -33.03 3.16
CA GLY A 486 0.47 -32.69 1.73
C GLY A 486 -0.38 -31.45 1.39
N THR A 487 -1.02 -30.84 2.38
CA THR A 487 -1.83 -29.60 2.26
C THR A 487 -1.51 -28.66 3.42
N TRP A 488 -1.59 -29.16 4.66
CA TRP A 488 -1.48 -28.40 5.91
C TRP A 488 -0.25 -28.81 6.71
N VAL A 489 0.40 -27.84 7.35
CA VAL A 489 1.40 -28.08 8.40
C VAL A 489 0.70 -27.92 9.75
N TRP A 490 0.48 -29.05 10.43
CA TRP A 490 -0.33 -29.13 11.65
C TRP A 490 0.49 -28.93 12.93
N GLY A 491 -0.05 -28.09 13.82
CA GLY A 491 0.38 -27.98 15.22
C GLY A 491 0.28 -26.56 15.78
N ARG A 492 0.47 -26.45 17.10
CA ARG A 492 0.45 -25.16 17.81
C ARG A 492 1.65 -24.30 17.39
N GLY A 493 1.34 -23.06 17.01
CA GLY A 493 2.28 -22.11 16.43
C GLY A 493 2.71 -22.44 15.00
N SER A 494 1.88 -23.16 14.25
CA SER A 494 2.04 -23.29 12.80
C SER A 494 1.59 -22.03 12.06
N VAL A 495 0.64 -21.29 12.66
CA VAL A 495 0.05 -20.06 12.12
C VAL A 495 0.56 -18.82 12.86
N ASP A 496 0.65 -18.89 14.19
CA ASP A 496 1.02 -17.76 15.07
C ASP A 496 2.25 -18.12 15.93
N ASP A 497 3.47 -17.65 15.64
CA ASP A 497 3.96 -16.91 14.47
C ASP A 497 5.21 -17.61 13.88
N LYS A 498 5.37 -18.91 14.11
CA LYS A 498 6.59 -19.62 13.66
C LYS A 498 6.67 -19.68 12.13
N SER A 499 5.57 -19.57 11.39
CA SER A 499 5.62 -19.45 9.93
C SER A 499 6.18 -18.11 9.46
N GLY A 500 5.82 -16.99 10.10
CA GLY A 500 6.44 -15.69 9.89
C GLY A 500 7.95 -15.73 10.17
N LEU A 501 8.34 -16.29 11.32
CA LEU A 501 9.75 -16.50 11.71
C LEU A 501 10.50 -17.38 10.69
N VAL A 502 9.94 -18.54 10.32
CA VAL A 502 10.53 -19.51 9.38
C VAL A 502 10.64 -18.92 7.97
N GLY A 503 9.63 -18.20 7.50
CA GLY A 503 9.62 -17.50 6.22
C GLY A 503 10.78 -16.51 6.13
N ILE A 504 10.89 -15.60 7.10
CA ILE A 504 12.00 -14.62 7.20
C ILE A 504 13.36 -15.35 7.15
N MET A 505 13.55 -16.41 7.92
CA MET A 505 14.81 -17.16 7.97
C MET A 505 15.13 -17.88 6.66
N ILE A 506 14.13 -18.43 5.96
CA ILE A 506 14.30 -19.03 4.63
C ILE A 506 14.71 -17.96 3.61
N THR A 507 14.02 -16.81 3.55
CA THR A 507 14.35 -15.72 2.62
C THR A 507 15.79 -15.25 2.82
N LEU A 508 16.22 -15.06 4.07
CA LEU A 508 17.59 -14.63 4.38
C LEU A 508 18.62 -15.68 3.97
N GLU A 509 18.40 -16.96 4.30
CA GLU A 509 19.29 -18.05 3.88
C GLU A 509 19.41 -18.04 2.35
N LYS A 510 18.28 -18.01 1.61
CA LYS A 510 18.23 -18.03 0.13
C LYS A 510 18.87 -16.81 -0.53
N LEU A 511 18.68 -15.61 0.03
CA LEU A 511 19.37 -14.40 -0.41
C LEU A 511 20.89 -14.52 -0.24
N ILE A 512 21.35 -15.08 0.90
CA ILE A 512 22.78 -15.34 1.16
C ILE A 512 23.32 -16.41 0.19
N GLU A 513 22.59 -17.52 -0.06
CA GLU A 513 22.99 -18.54 -1.03
C GLU A 513 23.22 -17.96 -2.43
N SER A 514 22.35 -17.00 -2.79
CA SER A 514 22.35 -16.34 -4.10
C SER A 514 23.36 -15.18 -4.21
N GLY A 515 24.13 -14.92 -3.16
CA GLY A 515 25.18 -13.89 -3.14
C GLY A 515 24.65 -12.46 -3.05
N PHE A 516 23.42 -12.25 -2.58
CA PHE A 516 22.84 -10.93 -2.35
C PHE A 516 23.69 -10.12 -1.36
N LYS A 517 23.74 -8.81 -1.56
CA LYS A 517 24.38 -7.87 -0.63
C LYS A 517 23.44 -6.69 -0.43
N PRO A 518 22.85 -6.52 0.77
CA PRO A 518 21.86 -5.47 0.98
C PRO A 518 22.56 -4.11 0.99
N LYS A 519 21.96 -3.10 0.34
CA LYS A 519 22.50 -1.72 0.35
C LYS A 519 22.30 -1.09 1.74
N ARG A 520 21.11 -1.26 2.29
CA ARG A 520 20.67 -0.86 3.63
C ARG A 520 20.88 -2.02 4.61
N GLY A 521 21.13 -1.76 5.89
CA GLY A 521 21.13 -2.85 6.89
C GLY A 521 19.78 -3.55 7.02
N ILE A 522 19.81 -4.82 7.44
CA ILE A 522 18.63 -5.62 7.80
C ILE A 522 18.80 -6.06 9.24
N LEU A 523 17.82 -5.74 10.09
CA LEU A 523 17.67 -6.25 11.44
C LEU A 523 16.50 -7.23 11.47
N VAL A 524 16.63 -8.28 12.27
CA VAL A 524 15.56 -9.27 12.50
C VAL A 524 15.49 -9.56 13.98
N GLY A 525 14.34 -9.28 14.60
CA GLY A 525 14.09 -9.51 16.02
C GLY A 525 13.07 -10.62 16.23
N PHE A 526 13.39 -11.59 17.07
CA PHE A 526 12.45 -12.64 17.49
C PHE A 526 12.19 -12.57 19.00
N GLY A 527 10.92 -12.31 19.36
CA GLY A 527 10.41 -12.22 20.74
C GLY A 527 10.28 -13.57 21.46
N ILE A 528 9.78 -13.59 22.70
CA ILE A 528 9.51 -14.80 23.52
C ILE A 528 8.24 -14.67 24.39
N ASP A 529 7.48 -13.60 24.19
CA ASP A 529 6.41 -13.10 25.05
C ASP A 529 5.44 -12.20 24.25
N GLU A 530 5.18 -12.55 22.99
CA GLU A 530 4.29 -11.76 22.12
C GLU A 530 2.83 -12.13 22.34
N GLU A 531 2.49 -13.40 22.17
CA GLU A 531 1.16 -14.00 21.87
C GLU A 531 -0.09 -13.14 22.23
N SER A 532 -0.31 -12.06 21.47
CA SER A 532 -1.29 -10.98 21.78
C SER A 532 -2.02 -10.37 20.56
N THR A 533 -2.39 -11.17 19.52
CA THR A 533 -3.17 -10.86 18.26
C THR A 533 -2.39 -10.10 17.16
N ASP A 534 -2.73 -10.00 15.85
CA ASP A 534 -3.97 -10.09 15.02
C ASP A 534 -3.54 -10.33 13.52
N SER A 535 -4.39 -10.88 12.61
CA SER A 535 -4.06 -11.19 11.18
C SER A 535 -5.02 -10.62 10.09
N ILE A 536 -5.09 -11.20 8.86
CA ILE A 536 -5.72 -10.63 7.62
C ILE A 536 -7.02 -11.36 7.16
N GLU A 537 -7.84 -10.73 6.29
CA GLU A 537 -9.19 -11.18 5.83
C GLU A 537 -9.36 -11.30 4.29
N GLU A 538 -10.29 -12.14 3.83
CA GLU A 538 -10.76 -12.23 2.42
C GLU A 538 -12.26 -11.84 2.31
N ILE A 539 -12.64 -11.04 1.30
CA ILE A 539 -14.04 -10.58 1.15
C ILE A 539 -14.54 -10.82 -0.29
N GLU A 540 -15.56 -11.68 -0.45
CA GLU A 540 -16.24 -11.96 -1.73
C GLU A 540 -15.33 -12.35 -2.92
N GLY A 541 -14.23 -13.06 -2.65
CA GLY A 541 -13.23 -13.43 -3.68
C GLY A 541 -12.32 -12.27 -4.09
N ILE A 542 -12.29 -11.20 -3.30
CA ILE A 542 -11.34 -10.11 -3.36
C ILE A 542 -10.44 -10.20 -2.12
N SER A 543 -9.18 -10.59 -2.34
CA SER A 543 -8.15 -10.56 -1.29
C SER A 543 -7.83 -9.12 -0.92
N VAL A 544 -8.08 -8.74 0.35
CA VAL A 544 -7.77 -7.41 0.88
C VAL A 544 -6.60 -7.55 1.83
N ALA A 545 -5.44 -7.05 1.41
CA ALA A 545 -4.33 -6.90 2.32
C ALA A 545 -4.62 -5.76 3.30
N LEU A 546 -4.62 -6.08 4.60
CA LEU A 546 -4.95 -5.20 5.71
C LEU A 546 -3.71 -4.88 6.59
N PRO A 547 -2.64 -4.24 6.07
CA PRO A 547 -1.55 -3.77 6.92
C PRO A 547 -2.07 -2.81 8.00
N ALA A 548 -1.96 -3.22 9.27
CA ALA A 548 -2.33 -2.38 10.39
C ALA A 548 -1.38 -1.18 10.47
N ILE A 549 -1.94 0.02 10.43
CA ILE A 549 -1.19 1.28 10.52
C ILE A 549 -1.39 2.00 11.86
N GLY A 550 -2.05 1.36 12.83
CA GLY A 550 -2.31 1.84 14.18
C GLY A 550 -3.06 0.81 15.01
N GLU A 551 -3.09 1.01 16.33
CA GLU A 551 -3.61 0.09 17.34
C GLU A 551 -4.41 0.88 18.40
N LYS A 552 -5.37 0.22 19.07
CA LYS A 552 -6.26 0.87 20.06
C LYS A 552 -5.62 0.88 21.44
N GLY A 553 -5.49 2.05 22.06
CA GLY A 553 -4.98 2.18 23.44
C GLY A 553 -5.80 1.36 24.46
N TYR A 554 -5.31 1.26 25.68
CA TYR A 554 -5.78 0.30 26.69
C TYR A 554 -5.74 0.87 28.11
N LEU A 555 -6.73 0.54 28.92
CA LEU A 555 -6.73 0.80 30.37
C LEU A 555 -7.60 -0.22 31.10
N ASP A 556 -7.03 -0.89 32.11
CA ASP A 556 -7.80 -1.61 33.12
C ASP A 556 -8.16 -0.66 34.27
N VAL A 557 -9.44 -0.39 34.46
CA VAL A 557 -9.92 0.47 35.55
C VAL A 557 -10.29 -0.40 36.74
N SER A 558 -9.48 -0.33 37.79
CA SER A 558 -9.84 -0.82 39.11
C SER A 558 -10.79 0.16 39.78
N ILE A 559 -11.97 -0.33 40.17
CA ILE A 559 -12.99 0.39 40.94
C ILE A 559 -13.01 -0.23 42.33
N GLU A 560 -12.55 0.50 43.34
CA GLU A 560 -12.48 0.05 44.73
C GLU A 560 -13.45 0.90 45.58
N VAL A 561 -14.41 0.24 46.25
CA VAL A 561 -15.44 0.89 47.08
C VAL A 561 -15.26 0.44 48.53
N ALA A 562 -15.03 1.40 49.43
CA ALA A 562 -14.87 1.18 50.86
C ALA A 562 -15.97 1.90 51.66
N THR A 563 -16.76 1.17 52.44
CA THR A 563 -17.79 1.72 53.33
C THR A 563 -17.76 1.04 54.70
N PRO A 564 -18.43 1.57 55.75
CA PRO A 564 -18.42 0.97 57.10
C PRO A 564 -19.03 -0.45 57.26
N GLY A 565 -19.44 -1.12 56.18
CA GLY A 565 -19.94 -2.50 56.22
C GLY A 565 -21.26 -2.68 56.98
N GLY A 566 -21.52 -3.89 57.46
CA GLY A 566 -22.70 -4.16 58.30
C GLY A 566 -23.03 -5.63 58.55
N HIS A 567 -23.95 -5.87 59.49
CA HIS A 567 -24.48 -7.21 59.77
C HIS A 567 -25.58 -7.56 58.75
N SER A 568 -25.49 -8.71 58.08
CA SER A 568 -26.42 -9.10 57.01
C SER A 568 -27.89 -9.23 57.45
N SER A 569 -28.14 -9.38 58.76
CA SER A 569 -29.49 -9.42 59.37
C SER A 569 -30.11 -8.04 59.63
N VAL A 570 -29.34 -6.95 59.52
CA VAL A 570 -29.82 -5.56 59.59
C VAL A 570 -29.07 -4.75 58.52
N PRO A 571 -29.37 -4.99 57.23
CA PRO A 571 -28.62 -4.38 56.14
C PRO A 571 -28.86 -2.85 56.09
N PRO A 572 -27.82 -2.05 55.78
CA PRO A 572 -28.00 -0.65 55.40
C PRO A 572 -28.77 -0.54 54.07
N ALA A 573 -29.30 0.66 53.77
CA ALA A 573 -30.09 0.91 52.56
C ALA A 573 -29.36 0.53 51.25
N HIS A 574 -28.03 0.71 51.21
CA HIS A 574 -27.16 0.20 50.16
C HIS A 574 -25.95 -0.48 50.79
N THR A 575 -25.57 -1.64 50.26
CA THR A 575 -24.37 -2.38 50.67
C THR A 575 -23.17 -1.95 49.82
N THR A 576 -21.94 -2.18 50.27
CA THR A 576 -20.72 -1.92 49.47
C THR A 576 -20.77 -2.58 48.09
N ILE A 577 -21.30 -3.81 48.01
CA ILE A 577 -21.52 -4.55 46.75
C ILE A 577 -22.59 -3.86 45.89
N GLY A 578 -23.70 -3.42 46.48
CA GLY A 578 -24.77 -2.71 45.75
C GLY A 578 -24.33 -1.35 45.22
N ILE A 579 -23.44 -0.65 45.94
CA ILE A 579 -22.81 0.60 45.49
C ILE A 579 -21.86 0.31 44.33
N LEU A 580 -20.95 -0.67 44.45
CA LEU A 580 -20.05 -1.09 43.37
C LEU A 580 -20.84 -1.48 42.11
N ALA A 581 -21.88 -2.31 42.26
CA ALA A 581 -22.77 -2.69 41.16
C ALA A 581 -23.43 -1.46 40.51
N SER A 582 -23.90 -0.48 41.28
CA SER A 582 -24.49 0.76 40.75
C SER A 582 -23.48 1.62 39.97
N LEU A 583 -22.20 1.62 40.37
CA LEU A 583 -21.13 2.30 39.63
C LEU A 583 -20.80 1.58 38.31
N ILE A 584 -20.71 0.23 38.32
CA ILE A 584 -20.51 -0.58 37.11
C ILE A 584 -21.69 -0.41 36.14
N THR A 585 -22.92 -0.58 36.62
CA THR A 585 -24.14 -0.34 35.84
C THR A 585 -24.20 1.08 35.30
N LYS A 586 -23.63 2.08 35.98
CA LYS A 586 -23.56 3.46 35.43
C LYS A 586 -22.62 3.56 34.24
N ILE A 587 -21.46 2.91 34.29
CA ILE A 587 -20.51 2.86 33.19
C ILE A 587 -21.17 2.15 31.99
N GLU A 588 -21.78 0.98 32.20
CA GLU A 588 -22.47 0.22 31.15
C GLU A 588 -23.69 0.95 30.57
N SER A 589 -24.51 1.59 31.40
CA SER A 589 -25.71 2.34 30.97
C SER A 589 -25.40 3.72 30.37
N THR A 590 -24.12 4.07 30.21
CA THR A 590 -23.68 5.25 29.43
C THR A 590 -22.70 4.83 28.33
N PRO A 591 -23.16 4.03 27.34
CA PRO A 591 -22.33 3.60 26.22
C PRO A 591 -21.77 4.81 25.47
N TYR A 592 -20.57 4.65 24.90
CA TYR A 592 -19.98 5.65 24.03
C TYR A 592 -20.88 5.89 22.82
N VAL A 593 -21.04 7.15 22.43
CA VAL A 593 -21.62 7.49 21.12
C VAL A 593 -20.59 7.09 20.06
N PRO A 594 -20.89 6.10 19.19
CA PRO A 594 -19.95 5.69 18.17
C PRO A 594 -19.72 6.83 17.17
N SER A 595 -18.47 7.06 16.77
CA SER A 595 -18.12 8.10 15.79
C SER A 595 -16.91 7.69 14.95
N LEU A 596 -16.85 8.20 13.73
CA LEU A 596 -15.90 7.84 12.68
C LEU A 596 -15.04 9.06 12.32
N ALA A 597 -13.92 9.24 13.00
CA ALA A 597 -12.98 10.31 12.69
C ALA A 597 -12.36 10.11 11.29
N ARG A 598 -12.28 11.18 10.49
CA ARG A 598 -11.64 11.13 9.15
C ARG A 598 -10.14 10.83 9.18
N SER A 599 -9.50 10.95 10.34
CA SER A 599 -8.11 10.55 10.60
C SER A 599 -7.95 9.08 11.00
N SER A 600 -9.04 8.35 11.20
CA SER A 600 -9.01 6.93 11.58
C SER A 600 -8.62 6.05 10.39
N PRO A 601 -7.77 5.02 10.56
CA PRO A 601 -7.51 4.03 9.51
C PRO A 601 -8.79 3.36 8.98
N VAL A 602 -9.80 3.18 9.83
CA VAL A 602 -11.12 2.63 9.46
C VAL A 602 -11.83 3.49 8.40
N TYR A 603 -11.63 4.81 8.42
CA TYR A 603 -12.20 5.70 7.41
C TYR A 603 -11.52 5.51 6.05
N GLY A 604 -10.21 5.31 6.02
CA GLY A 604 -9.46 4.95 4.80
C GLY A 604 -9.87 3.59 4.25
N LEU A 605 -10.07 2.60 5.12
CA LEU A 605 -10.60 1.27 4.73
C LEU A 605 -11.98 1.38 4.06
N LEU A 606 -12.90 2.15 4.65
CA LEU A 606 -14.24 2.37 4.08
C LEU A 606 -14.19 3.08 2.71
N GLN A 607 -13.30 4.06 2.53
CA GLN A 607 -13.07 4.69 1.22
C GLN A 607 -12.57 3.67 0.19
N CYS A 608 -11.64 2.79 0.57
CA CYS A 608 -11.12 1.73 -0.28
C CYS A 608 -12.21 0.73 -0.67
N PHE A 609 -13.04 0.30 0.28
CA PHE A 609 -14.18 -0.59 0.02
C PHE A 609 -15.22 0.06 -0.91
N ALA A 610 -15.57 1.33 -0.68
CA ALA A 610 -16.48 2.07 -1.57
C ALA A 610 -15.97 2.15 -3.02
N ALA A 611 -14.64 2.27 -3.21
CA ALA A 611 -14.01 2.34 -4.52
C ALA A 611 -13.88 1.00 -5.25
N HIS A 612 -13.72 -0.11 -4.52
CA HIS A 612 -13.28 -1.37 -5.13
C HIS A 612 -14.18 -2.60 -4.87
N VAL A 613 -14.94 -2.63 -3.77
CA VAL A 613 -15.80 -3.78 -3.42
C VAL A 613 -17.18 -3.61 -4.06
N PRO A 614 -17.63 -4.47 -5.01
CA PRO A 614 -18.83 -4.22 -5.81
C PRO A 614 -20.15 -4.25 -5.02
N SER A 615 -20.26 -5.10 -4.01
CA SER A 615 -21.45 -5.33 -3.18
C SER A 615 -21.83 -4.17 -2.26
N ILE A 616 -20.91 -3.24 -1.96
CA ILE A 616 -21.19 -2.08 -1.13
C ILE A 616 -22.43 -1.34 -1.66
N PRO A 617 -23.51 -1.21 -0.87
CA PRO A 617 -24.76 -0.63 -1.34
C PRO A 617 -24.55 0.78 -1.88
N SER A 618 -25.25 1.14 -2.97
CA SER A 618 -25.04 2.41 -3.67
C SER A 618 -25.29 3.64 -2.80
N SER A 619 -26.17 3.56 -1.81
CA SER A 619 -26.34 4.56 -0.75
C SER A 619 -25.06 4.73 0.06
N VAL A 620 -24.57 3.66 0.69
CA VAL A 620 -23.35 3.64 1.53
C VAL A 620 -22.13 4.12 0.75
N ARG A 621 -21.92 3.59 -0.47
CA ARG A 621 -20.86 4.03 -1.39
C ARG A 621 -20.93 5.54 -1.66
N SER A 622 -22.13 6.07 -1.89
CA SER A 622 -22.32 7.51 -2.12
C SER A 622 -22.02 8.35 -0.88
N SER A 623 -22.46 7.92 0.31
CA SER A 623 -22.24 8.66 1.56
C SER A 623 -20.77 8.66 1.96
N ILE A 624 -20.05 7.54 1.74
CA ILE A 624 -18.59 7.46 1.89
C ILE A 624 -17.90 8.50 0.98
N PHE A 625 -18.18 8.53 -0.33
CA PHE A 625 -17.53 9.51 -1.21
C PHE A 625 -17.94 10.97 -0.93
N ARG A 626 -19.19 11.23 -0.52
CA ARG A 626 -19.63 12.57 -0.12
C ARG A 626 -18.99 13.06 1.19
N SER A 627 -18.59 12.15 2.08
CA SER A 627 -17.96 12.51 3.35
C SER A 627 -16.51 13.00 3.21
N ILE A 628 -15.87 12.76 2.06
CA ILE A 628 -14.48 13.16 1.78
C ILE A 628 -14.42 14.68 1.58
N CYS A 629 -13.64 15.37 2.41
CA CYS A 629 -13.60 16.83 2.41
C CYS A 629 -12.26 17.42 1.95
N PRO A 630 -12.25 18.42 1.06
CA PRO A 630 -11.03 19.13 0.66
C PRO A 630 -10.29 19.78 1.85
N PRO A 631 -8.94 19.79 1.87
CA PRO A 631 -8.14 20.40 2.95
C PRO A 631 -8.36 21.90 3.20
N LYS A 632 -9.06 22.59 2.30
CA LYS A 632 -9.47 24.00 2.41
C LYS A 632 -10.93 24.20 2.00
N ALA A 633 -11.80 23.26 2.35
CA ALA A 633 -13.23 23.35 2.12
C ALA A 633 -13.81 24.65 2.73
N SER A 634 -14.68 25.33 1.98
CA SER A 634 -15.48 26.44 2.50
C SER A 634 -16.45 25.95 3.61
N PRO A 635 -16.99 26.83 4.48
CA PRO A 635 -17.91 26.43 5.55
C PRO A 635 -19.12 25.61 5.07
N ASP A 636 -19.66 25.93 3.90
CA ASP A 636 -20.77 25.16 3.29
C ASP A 636 -20.32 23.81 2.69
N GLN A 637 -19.06 23.67 2.28
CA GLN A 637 -18.50 22.39 1.85
C GLN A 637 -18.21 21.50 3.06
N LEU A 638 -17.56 22.04 4.11
CA LEU A 638 -17.34 21.35 5.39
C LEU A 638 -18.65 20.79 5.93
N ARG A 639 -19.69 21.63 6.06
CA ARG A 639 -21.01 21.21 6.52
C ARG A 639 -21.59 20.04 5.70
N LYS A 640 -21.48 20.06 4.37
CA LYS A 640 -21.96 18.97 3.50
C LYS A 640 -21.16 17.68 3.67
N CYS A 641 -19.84 17.78 3.82
CA CYS A 641 -18.99 16.63 4.12
C CYS A 641 -19.35 16.03 5.50
N ASP A 642 -19.63 16.88 6.49
CA ASP A 642 -19.95 16.49 7.86
C ASP A 642 -21.36 15.87 7.96
N GLU A 643 -22.34 16.42 7.24
CA GLU A 643 -23.67 15.83 7.06
C GLU A 643 -23.57 14.42 6.44
N ALA A 644 -22.72 14.22 5.42
CA ALA A 644 -22.49 12.91 4.81
C ALA A 644 -21.68 11.94 5.69
N LEU A 645 -20.82 12.46 6.58
CA LEU A 645 -20.12 11.65 7.57
C LEU A 645 -21.07 11.18 8.67
N GLN A 646 -21.95 12.05 9.18
CA GLN A 646 -23.00 11.69 10.14
C GLN A 646 -24.00 10.69 9.56
N GLU A 647 -24.37 10.83 8.28
CA GLU A 647 -25.17 9.84 7.56
C GLU A 647 -24.48 8.46 7.55
N LEU A 648 -23.17 8.43 7.31
CA LEU A 648 -22.36 7.20 7.33
C LEU A 648 -22.24 6.60 8.75
N GLU A 649 -22.01 7.43 9.77
CA GLU A 649 -22.00 7.01 11.18
C GLU A 649 -23.33 6.36 11.58
N HIS A 650 -24.46 6.99 11.25
CA HIS A 650 -25.80 6.47 11.53
C HIS A 650 -26.03 5.09 10.90
N ILE A 651 -25.63 4.92 9.62
CA ILE A 651 -25.74 3.66 8.88
C ILE A 651 -24.87 2.56 9.50
N LEU A 652 -23.65 2.88 9.93
CA LEU A 652 -22.70 1.90 10.47
C LEU A 652 -23.05 1.47 11.91
N PHE A 653 -23.57 2.39 12.73
CA PHE A 653 -23.66 2.20 14.17
C PHE A 653 -25.06 1.88 14.72
N GLU A 654 -26.14 2.04 13.94
CA GLU A 654 -27.44 1.45 14.29
C GLU A 654 -27.46 -0.09 14.22
N ALA A 655 -26.42 -0.71 13.66
CA ALA A 655 -26.39 -2.16 13.37
C ALA A 655 -25.81 -3.04 14.50
N ASN A 656 -25.02 -2.50 15.44
CA ASN A 656 -24.29 -3.26 16.46
C ASN A 656 -24.60 -2.74 17.88
N SER A 657 -25.53 -3.38 18.59
CA SER A 657 -25.95 -2.97 19.95
C SER A 657 -25.94 -4.07 21.00
N ASP A 658 -25.24 -5.18 20.75
CA ASP A 658 -25.08 -6.30 21.70
C ASP A 658 -23.60 -6.69 21.87
N LEU A 659 -23.26 -7.13 23.09
CA LEU A 659 -21.99 -7.68 23.63
C LEU A 659 -21.10 -6.75 24.45
N ASN A 660 -21.26 -6.84 25.77
CA ASN A 660 -20.19 -6.81 26.77
C ASN A 660 -20.59 -7.79 27.90
N GLN A 661 -19.68 -8.66 28.35
CA GLN A 661 -19.87 -9.51 29.53
C GLN A 661 -18.63 -9.43 30.42
N GLY A 662 -18.83 -9.12 31.70
CA GLY A 662 -17.77 -9.16 32.71
C GLY A 662 -17.72 -10.49 33.47
N SER A 663 -16.55 -10.83 34.01
CA SER A 663 -16.32 -12.02 34.84
C SER A 663 -16.49 -11.73 36.34
N GLU A 664 -17.05 -12.69 37.09
CA GLU A 664 -17.21 -12.61 38.55
C GLU A 664 -16.02 -13.22 39.31
N GLU A 665 -15.67 -12.63 40.47
CA GLU A 665 -14.86 -13.30 41.49
C GLU A 665 -15.65 -13.45 42.82
N LYS A 666 -15.43 -14.59 43.52
CA LYS A 666 -16.33 -15.06 44.60
C LYS A 666 -15.97 -14.56 46.00
N ALA A 667 -16.92 -13.92 46.67
CA ALA A 667 -16.88 -13.68 48.12
C ALA A 667 -17.71 -14.70 48.92
N ARG A 668 -17.26 -15.06 50.14
CA ARG A 668 -17.94 -16.03 51.01
C ARG A 668 -19.15 -15.43 51.75
N ALA A 669 -20.16 -16.27 52.00
CA ALA A 669 -21.41 -15.85 52.64
C ALA A 669 -21.28 -15.52 54.15
N ASN A 670 -22.16 -14.62 54.61
CA ASN A 670 -22.46 -14.20 56.01
C ASN A 670 -21.75 -12.98 56.62
N ALA A 671 -21.23 -12.05 55.80
CA ALA A 671 -20.96 -10.67 56.21
C ALA A 671 -21.24 -9.69 55.05
N LEU A 672 -21.59 -8.44 55.33
CA LEU A 672 -21.54 -7.38 54.31
C LEU A 672 -20.14 -6.78 54.32
N PRO A 673 -19.35 -6.91 53.23
CA PRO A 673 -17.94 -6.54 53.26
C PRO A 673 -17.77 -5.03 53.32
N GLU A 674 -16.79 -4.58 54.11
CA GLU A 674 -16.38 -3.16 54.18
C GLU A 674 -15.72 -2.68 52.88
N LEU A 675 -15.16 -3.61 52.10
CA LEU A 675 -14.46 -3.37 50.84
C LEU A 675 -15.03 -4.25 49.72
N ALA A 676 -15.28 -3.68 48.55
CA ALA A 676 -15.58 -4.42 47.32
C ALA A 676 -14.84 -3.79 46.16
N SER A 677 -14.34 -4.60 45.22
CA SER A 677 -13.61 -4.13 44.04
C SER A 677 -14.00 -4.87 42.78
N ALA A 678 -13.86 -4.20 41.64
CA ALA A 678 -13.94 -4.79 40.30
C ALA A 678 -12.84 -4.21 39.40
N ILE A 679 -12.48 -4.92 38.34
CA ILE A 679 -11.63 -4.40 37.26
C ILE A 679 -12.47 -4.41 35.98
N VAL A 680 -12.50 -3.28 35.27
CA VAL A 680 -13.23 -3.11 34.02
C VAL A 680 -12.23 -2.78 32.92
N ASN A 681 -12.18 -3.62 31.89
CA ASN A 681 -11.30 -3.43 30.76
C ASN A 681 -11.86 -2.40 29.76
N HIS A 682 -11.02 -1.49 29.27
CA HIS A 682 -11.40 -0.49 28.28
C HIS A 682 -10.38 -0.39 27.14
N ARG A 683 -10.88 -0.42 25.90
CA ARG A 683 -10.12 -0.09 24.68
C ARG A 683 -10.35 1.37 24.28
N ILE A 684 -9.30 2.05 23.85
CA ILE A 684 -9.25 3.49 23.55
C ILE A 684 -9.10 3.69 22.04
N ARG A 685 -9.89 4.59 21.47
CA ARG A 685 -9.88 4.91 20.03
C ARG A 685 -8.64 5.73 19.65
N THR A 686 -8.15 5.59 18.41
CA THR A 686 -6.89 6.19 17.92
C THR A 686 -6.84 7.73 17.85
N ASP A 687 -7.97 8.40 18.05
CA ASP A 687 -8.13 9.85 18.16
C ASP A 687 -8.41 10.32 19.61
N SER A 688 -8.34 9.42 20.58
CA SER A 688 -8.55 9.65 22.01
C SER A 688 -7.27 9.39 22.81
N SER A 689 -7.35 9.38 24.15
CA SER A 689 -6.21 9.11 25.04
C SER A 689 -6.62 8.41 26.34
N VAL A 690 -5.64 7.86 27.06
CA VAL A 690 -5.81 7.33 28.43
C VAL A 690 -6.40 8.40 29.34
N LEU A 691 -5.91 9.63 29.27
CA LEU A 691 -6.41 10.74 30.08
C LEU A 691 -7.89 11.06 29.77
N ALA A 692 -8.27 11.11 28.50
CA ALA A 692 -9.66 11.36 28.10
C ALA A 692 -10.64 10.27 28.60
N LEU A 693 -10.21 9.01 28.62
CA LEU A 693 -10.97 7.91 29.21
C LEU A 693 -11.08 8.03 30.74
N GLN A 694 -9.99 8.39 31.42
CA GLN A 694 -9.97 8.60 32.87
C GLN A 694 -10.91 9.75 33.30
N ASP A 695 -10.91 10.86 32.55
CA ASP A 695 -11.79 12.01 32.76
C ASP A 695 -13.28 11.66 32.52
N ASP A 696 -13.61 10.90 31.47
CA ASP A 696 -14.98 10.49 31.15
C ASP A 696 -15.59 9.58 32.23
N ILE A 697 -14.88 8.50 32.62
CA ILE A 697 -15.32 7.59 33.67
C ILE A 697 -15.49 8.34 35.00
N THR A 698 -14.52 9.20 35.35
CA THR A 698 -14.59 10.04 36.56
C THR A 698 -15.83 10.94 36.52
N THR A 699 -16.09 11.60 35.39
CA THR A 699 -17.25 12.48 35.20
C THR A 699 -18.58 11.73 35.29
N LYS A 700 -18.67 10.53 34.70
CA LYS A 700 -19.86 9.67 34.73
C LYS A 700 -20.24 9.19 36.13
N LEU A 701 -19.25 8.97 37.01
CA LEU A 701 -19.48 8.46 38.37
C LEU A 701 -19.74 9.55 39.42
N ILE A 702 -19.29 10.80 39.21
CA ILE A 702 -19.52 11.93 40.13
C ILE A 702 -20.98 12.07 40.62
N PRO A 703 -22.04 11.91 39.81
CA PRO A 703 -23.42 11.98 40.28
C PRO A 703 -23.80 10.91 41.33
N LEU A 704 -23.37 9.66 41.14
CA LEU A 704 -23.65 8.56 42.08
C LEU A 704 -22.80 8.66 43.35
N VAL A 705 -21.55 9.10 43.22
CA VAL A 705 -20.68 9.42 44.35
C VAL A 705 -21.33 10.49 45.25
N LYS A 706 -21.95 11.52 44.65
CA LYS A 706 -22.75 12.53 45.37
C LYS A 706 -23.98 11.93 46.04
N GLU A 707 -24.72 11.08 45.34
CA GLU A 707 -25.93 10.43 45.84
C GLU A 707 -25.66 9.56 47.08
N TYR A 708 -24.56 8.80 47.06
CA TYR A 708 -24.14 7.95 48.18
C TYR A 708 -23.28 8.66 49.25
N ASN A 709 -23.03 9.97 49.12
CA ASN A 709 -22.24 10.76 50.08
C ASN A 709 -20.82 10.19 50.32
N LEU A 710 -20.16 9.77 49.23
CA LEU A 710 -18.82 9.15 49.21
C LEU A 710 -17.76 10.15 48.73
N THR A 711 -16.52 9.98 49.17
CA THR A 711 -15.37 10.71 48.59
C THR A 711 -14.76 9.93 47.43
N LEU A 712 -14.51 10.58 46.30
CA LEU A 712 -13.90 9.97 45.10
C LEU A 712 -12.44 10.42 44.95
N THR A 713 -11.55 9.44 44.78
CA THR A 713 -10.14 9.60 44.40
C THR A 713 -9.94 8.92 43.06
N ALA A 714 -9.55 9.64 42.01
CA ALA A 714 -9.45 9.09 40.66
C ALA A 714 -8.08 9.35 40.01
N PHE A 715 -7.44 8.25 39.58
CA PHE A 715 -6.26 8.19 38.70
C PHE A 715 -5.11 9.15 39.06
N SER A 716 -4.91 9.42 40.36
CA SER A 716 -3.89 10.31 40.95
C SER A 716 -3.95 11.81 40.60
N HIS A 717 -4.85 12.24 39.70
CA HIS A 717 -4.96 13.65 39.26
C HIS A 717 -6.31 14.32 39.59
N VAL A 718 -7.34 13.57 39.96
CA VAL A 718 -8.66 14.12 40.37
C VAL A 718 -9.03 13.66 41.78
N ASN A 719 -9.22 14.61 42.69
CA ASN A 719 -9.76 14.39 44.04
C ASN A 719 -11.07 15.16 44.21
N VAL A 720 -12.17 14.46 44.47
CA VAL A 720 -13.50 15.06 44.67
C VAL A 720 -14.05 14.62 46.03
N THR A 721 -13.84 15.46 47.05
CA THR A 721 -14.30 15.22 48.43
C THR A 721 -15.78 15.58 48.58
N ILE A 722 -16.65 14.58 48.74
CA ILE A 722 -18.10 14.77 48.92
C ILE A 722 -18.59 13.90 50.10
N GLY A 723 -18.31 14.37 51.31
CA GLY A 723 -18.85 13.75 52.53
C GLY A 723 -18.02 12.60 53.09
N GLY A 724 -18.66 11.82 53.97
CA GLY A 724 -17.99 10.87 54.87
C GLY A 724 -18.70 9.52 55.02
N GLY A 725 -19.50 9.11 54.04
CA GLY A 725 -20.15 7.79 54.03
C GLY A 725 -19.23 6.64 53.63
N GLY A 726 -18.06 6.93 53.09
CA GLY A 726 -17.10 5.98 52.56
C GLY A 726 -16.23 6.60 51.47
N ASN A 727 -15.41 5.78 50.80
CA ASN A 727 -14.52 6.18 49.73
C ASN A 727 -14.74 5.33 48.47
N VAL A 728 -14.57 5.94 47.30
CA VAL A 728 -14.41 5.28 46.01
C VAL A 728 -13.03 5.66 45.48
N LYS A 729 -12.26 4.67 45.04
CA LYS A 729 -10.96 4.85 44.40
C LYS A 729 -11.01 4.26 43.00
N LEU A 730 -10.60 5.06 42.02
CA LEU A 730 -10.34 4.64 40.65
C LEU A 730 -8.84 4.68 40.41
N SER A 731 -8.27 3.59 39.91
CA SER A 731 -6.87 3.52 39.49
C SER A 731 -6.71 2.61 38.27
N ASP A 732 -5.62 2.81 37.54
CA ASP A 732 -5.08 1.75 36.69
C ASP A 732 -4.83 0.52 37.56
N ALA A 733 -5.38 -0.63 37.19
CA ALA A 733 -5.35 -1.85 38.00
C ALA A 733 -3.94 -2.44 38.13
N PHE A 734 -3.11 -2.30 37.09
CA PHE A 734 -1.80 -2.95 36.97
C PHE A 734 -0.66 -1.98 36.65
N ASN A 735 -0.96 -0.68 36.47
CA ASN A 735 -0.05 0.35 35.98
C ASN A 735 0.45 0.03 34.55
N THR A 736 -0.46 -0.45 33.70
CA THR A 736 -0.24 -0.91 32.31
C THR A 736 -0.99 -0.08 31.26
N ALA A 737 -1.57 1.07 31.63
CA ALA A 737 -2.24 1.96 30.70
C ALA A 737 -1.38 2.34 29.49
N LEU A 738 -1.94 2.20 28.29
CA LEU A 738 -1.24 2.38 27.02
C LEU A 738 -2.03 3.33 26.12
N GLU A 739 -1.37 4.39 25.64
CA GLU A 739 -1.94 5.29 24.65
C GLU A 739 -2.14 4.59 23.29
N PRO A 740 -3.09 5.04 22.44
CA PRO A 740 -3.23 4.48 21.09
C PRO A 740 -1.96 4.67 20.24
N ALA A 741 -1.68 3.69 19.37
CA ALA A 741 -0.46 3.74 18.56
C ALA A 741 -0.46 4.90 17.55
N PRO A 742 0.68 5.58 17.31
CA PRO A 742 0.81 6.58 16.26
C PRO A 742 0.47 6.02 14.88
N VAL A 743 -0.30 6.77 14.09
CA VAL A 743 -0.71 6.31 12.76
C VAL A 743 0.44 6.41 11.75
N SER A 744 0.81 5.30 11.13
CA SER A 744 1.87 5.26 10.10
C SER A 744 1.50 6.06 8.84
N PRO A 745 2.42 6.85 8.24
CA PRO A 745 2.15 7.62 7.04
C PRO A 745 1.81 6.75 5.82
N ILE A 746 0.60 6.94 5.28
CA ILE A 746 0.13 6.31 4.03
C ILE A 746 0.07 7.28 2.84
N GLU A 747 0.16 8.60 3.09
CA GLU A 747 0.22 9.64 2.06
C GLU A 747 1.47 10.55 2.16
N GLY A 748 1.71 11.34 1.11
CA GLY A 748 2.77 12.36 1.07
C GLY A 748 4.21 11.82 1.09
N PRO A 749 5.21 12.64 1.48
CA PRO A 749 6.62 12.26 1.52
C PRO A 749 6.95 11.14 2.53
N GLY A 750 6.18 11.04 3.63
CA GLY A 750 6.42 10.04 4.67
C GLY A 750 6.11 8.60 4.23
N ALA A 751 5.17 8.42 3.29
CA ALA A 751 4.61 7.12 2.93
C ALA A 751 5.45 6.25 1.99
N ALA A 752 6.74 6.55 1.81
CA ALA A 752 7.61 5.77 0.93
C ALA A 752 7.69 4.29 1.33
N ALA A 753 7.68 3.98 2.63
CA ALA A 753 7.69 2.60 3.11
C ALA A 753 6.35 1.88 2.89
N TYR A 754 5.21 2.57 3.12
CA TYR A 754 3.89 2.02 2.83
C TYR A 754 3.70 1.73 1.33
N ARG A 755 4.15 2.63 0.44
CA ARG A 755 4.12 2.39 -1.02
C ARG A 755 4.97 1.18 -1.41
N LEU A 756 6.17 1.04 -0.85
CA LEU A 756 7.05 -0.11 -1.10
C LEU A 756 6.39 -1.42 -0.66
N LEU A 757 5.86 -1.48 0.56
CA LEU A 757 5.17 -2.66 1.09
C LEU A 757 3.95 -3.01 0.22
N SER A 758 3.13 -2.01 -0.13
CA SER A 758 1.99 -2.19 -1.04
C SER A 758 2.39 -2.72 -2.42
N GLY A 759 3.55 -2.33 -2.95
CA GLY A 759 4.12 -2.88 -4.17
C GLY A 759 4.54 -4.35 -4.01
N VAL A 760 5.22 -4.70 -2.92
CA VAL A 760 5.64 -6.08 -2.63
C VAL A 760 4.43 -7.02 -2.51
N ILE A 761 3.42 -6.63 -1.73
CA ILE A 761 2.19 -7.41 -1.54
C ILE A 761 1.51 -7.69 -2.88
N ARG A 762 1.37 -6.68 -3.76
CA ARG A 762 0.80 -6.86 -5.10
C ARG A 762 1.65 -7.74 -6.02
N LYS A 763 2.95 -7.96 -5.75
CA LYS A 763 3.79 -8.91 -6.52
C LYS A 763 3.56 -10.33 -6.05
N THR A 764 3.54 -10.58 -4.74
CA THR A 764 3.43 -11.94 -4.19
C THR A 764 1.99 -12.46 -4.25
N GLN A 765 1.00 -11.65 -3.85
CA GLN A 765 -0.43 -12.01 -3.84
C GLN A 765 -1.13 -11.82 -5.20
N GLY A 766 -0.41 -11.32 -6.21
CA GLY A 766 -0.95 -11.02 -7.53
C GLY A 766 -1.54 -9.61 -7.66
N HIS A 767 -1.52 -9.10 -8.88
CA HIS A 767 -1.68 -7.67 -9.18
C HIS A 767 -3.12 -7.14 -9.03
N LYS A 768 -4.09 -8.03 -8.79
CA LYS A 768 -5.49 -7.68 -8.47
C LYS A 768 -5.71 -7.38 -6.99
N THR A 769 -4.77 -7.76 -6.12
CA THR A 769 -4.88 -7.59 -4.66
C THR A 769 -4.86 -6.12 -4.30
N ILE A 770 -5.84 -5.72 -3.49
CA ILE A 770 -5.99 -4.35 -3.02
C ILE A 770 -5.29 -4.24 -1.67
N VAL A 771 -4.43 -3.23 -1.52
CA VAL A 771 -3.73 -2.96 -0.27
C VAL A 771 -4.35 -1.72 0.35
N SER A 772 -4.96 -1.90 1.53
CA SER A 772 -5.75 -0.88 2.20
C SER A 772 -5.23 -0.65 3.63
N PRO A 773 -5.19 0.57 4.15
CA PRO A 773 -4.84 0.80 5.55
C PRO A 773 -5.87 0.13 6.47
N ALA A 774 -5.40 -0.55 7.51
CA ALA A 774 -6.24 -1.22 8.51
C ALA A 774 -5.96 -0.72 9.93
N LEU A 775 -6.87 -1.05 10.86
CA LEU A 775 -6.71 -0.84 12.30
C LEU A 775 -6.72 -2.21 12.98
N MET A 776 -5.77 -2.46 13.88
CA MET A 776 -5.74 -3.69 14.66
C MET A 776 -6.68 -3.62 15.88
N GLY A 777 -7.19 -4.77 16.33
CA GLY A 777 -8.04 -4.89 17.52
C GLY A 777 -7.26 -4.84 18.83
N GLY A 778 -6.12 -5.54 18.89
CA GLY A 778 -5.19 -5.56 20.02
C GLY A 778 -4.18 -4.40 20.07
N ASN A 779 -3.20 -4.53 20.96
CA ASN A 779 -1.91 -3.83 20.98
C ASN A 779 -0.83 -4.89 21.19
N THR A 780 0.33 -4.76 20.56
CA THR A 780 1.42 -5.73 20.69
C THR A 780 2.76 -5.07 21.04
N ASP A 781 3.88 -5.68 20.64
CA ASP A 781 5.24 -5.20 20.86
C ASP A 781 5.54 -3.85 20.18
N THR A 782 4.66 -3.36 19.29
CA THR A 782 4.91 -2.14 18.50
C THR A 782 5.20 -0.91 19.36
N GLN A 783 4.63 -0.86 20.58
CA GLN A 783 4.88 0.18 21.58
C GLN A 783 6.38 0.44 21.87
N PHE A 784 7.21 -0.60 21.77
CA PHE A 784 8.66 -0.51 21.99
C PHE A 784 9.39 0.11 20.79
N TYR A 785 8.75 0.21 19.63
CA TYR A 785 9.34 0.74 18.38
C TYR A 785 8.82 2.13 17.98
N TRP A 786 7.74 2.66 18.57
CA TRP A 786 7.14 3.96 18.21
C TRP A 786 8.14 5.13 18.20
N ASN A 787 9.13 5.11 19.10
CA ASN A 787 10.17 6.15 19.18
C ASN A 787 11.36 5.94 18.20
N LEU A 788 11.40 4.81 17.48
CA LEU A 788 12.46 4.48 16.52
C LEU A 788 12.10 4.88 15.09
N THR A 789 10.83 4.73 14.72
CA THR A 789 10.30 4.96 13.38
C THR A 789 8.81 5.28 13.41
N SER A 790 8.36 6.18 12.53
CA SER A 790 6.94 6.41 12.24
C SER A 790 6.37 5.48 11.17
N ASN A 791 7.16 4.52 10.67
CA ASN A 791 6.78 3.59 9.61
C ASN A 791 6.78 2.18 10.22
N ILE A 792 5.64 1.81 10.80
CA ILE A 792 5.38 0.51 11.43
C ILE A 792 4.14 -0.08 10.75
N PHE A 793 4.25 -1.32 10.29
CA PHE A 793 3.18 -2.02 9.59
C PHE A 793 3.15 -3.45 10.09
N ARG A 794 1.99 -3.94 10.55
CA ARG A 794 1.78 -5.37 10.84
C ARG A 794 1.03 -6.00 9.68
N TYR A 795 1.56 -7.07 9.12
CA TYR A 795 1.06 -7.73 7.92
C TYR A 795 1.55 -9.19 7.88
N SER A 796 0.64 -10.11 7.57
CA SER A 796 0.87 -11.56 7.43
C SER A 796 0.44 -12.00 6.02
N HIS A 797 0.92 -13.15 5.53
CA HIS A 797 0.56 -13.66 4.19
C HIS A 797 -0.65 -14.62 4.19
N LEU A 798 -1.42 -14.66 5.29
CA LEU A 798 -2.52 -15.61 5.49
C LEU A 798 -3.89 -15.02 5.14
N SER A 799 -4.77 -15.84 4.56
CA SER A 799 -6.21 -15.59 4.42
C SER A 799 -7.04 -16.56 5.27
N GLU A 800 -8.36 -16.35 5.36
CA GLU A 800 -9.28 -17.25 6.08
C GLU A 800 -9.27 -18.68 5.49
N GLY A 801 -9.00 -18.82 4.18
CA GLY A 801 -8.86 -20.12 3.52
C GLY A 801 -7.54 -20.85 3.82
N ASP A 802 -6.56 -20.16 4.41
CA ASP A 802 -5.21 -20.66 4.70
C ASP A 802 -5.02 -21.10 6.16
N ILE A 803 -6.08 -21.04 6.97
CA ILE A 803 -6.08 -21.38 8.40
C ILE A 803 -7.19 -22.42 8.65
N TYR A 804 -6.85 -23.62 9.12
CA TYR A 804 -7.82 -24.72 9.17
C TYR A 804 -8.94 -24.54 10.22
N ALA A 805 -8.61 -24.13 11.45
CA ALA A 805 -9.56 -24.04 12.56
C ALA A 805 -9.57 -22.69 13.31
N GLY A 806 -8.68 -21.77 12.92
CA GLY A 806 -8.40 -20.51 13.60
C GLY A 806 -7.10 -20.52 14.41
N ILE A 807 -6.68 -19.34 14.86
CA ILE A 807 -5.55 -19.13 15.78
C ILE A 807 -5.97 -19.52 17.21
N HIS A 808 -5.01 -19.91 18.06
CA HIS A 808 -5.17 -20.30 19.48
C HIS A 808 -6.10 -21.50 19.79
N THR A 809 -6.82 -22.06 18.81
CA THR A 809 -7.73 -23.20 19.01
C THR A 809 -7.03 -24.58 18.92
N ILE A 810 -7.80 -25.66 19.05
CA ILE A 810 -7.41 -27.02 18.67
C ILE A 810 -7.34 -27.16 17.14
N ASN A 811 -6.46 -28.03 16.64
CA ASN A 811 -6.27 -28.26 15.20
C ASN A 811 -5.79 -27.02 14.43
N GLU A 812 -4.98 -26.18 15.07
CA GLU A 812 -4.21 -25.15 14.38
C GLU A 812 -3.34 -25.79 13.27
N GLY A 813 -3.39 -25.19 12.09
CA GLY A 813 -2.65 -25.64 10.91
C GLY A 813 -2.63 -24.55 9.84
N GLU A 814 -1.44 -24.28 9.31
CA GLU A 814 -1.21 -23.37 8.18
C GLU A 814 -1.25 -24.13 6.85
N PHE A 815 -1.88 -23.53 5.83
CA PHE A 815 -1.78 -24.02 4.47
C PHE A 815 -0.36 -23.79 3.92
N ASN A 816 0.36 -24.86 3.57
CA ASN A 816 1.80 -24.84 3.31
C ASN A 816 2.22 -23.92 2.13
N ARG A 817 1.27 -23.51 1.29
CA ARG A 817 1.51 -22.51 0.25
C ARG A 817 1.88 -21.14 0.83
N CYS A 818 1.36 -20.77 1.99
CA CYS A 818 1.64 -19.48 2.65
C CYS A 818 3.10 -19.41 3.10
N SER A 819 3.64 -20.47 3.71
CA SER A 819 5.07 -20.66 3.99
C SER A 819 5.98 -20.49 2.76
N LYS A 820 5.46 -20.61 1.53
CA LYS A 820 6.17 -20.27 0.28
C LYS A 820 5.94 -18.84 -0.19
N GLU A 821 4.78 -18.24 0.08
CA GLU A 821 4.44 -16.85 -0.28
C GLU A 821 5.06 -15.82 0.69
N TYR A 822 5.45 -16.23 1.90
CA TYR A 822 6.32 -15.48 2.81
C TYR A 822 7.77 -15.31 2.28
N VAL A 823 8.22 -16.11 1.31
CA VAL A 823 9.65 -16.23 0.92
C VAL A 823 10.05 -15.37 -0.27
#